data_AF-A0A1X7HBW1-F1
#
_entry.id   AF-A0A1X7HBW1-F1
#
_cell.length_a   1.000
_cell.length_b   1.000
_cell.length_c   1.000
_cell.angle_alpha   90.00
_cell.angle_beta   90.00
_cell.angle_gamma   90.00
#
_symmetry.space_group_name_H-M   'P 1'
#
loop_
_entity.id
_entity.type
_entity.pdbx_description
1 polymer ?
#
loop_
_entity_poly.entity_id
_entity_poly.type
_entity_poly.pdbx_seq_one_letter_code
_entity_poly.pdbx_strand_id
1 'polypeptide(L)'
;MAITLNSQGWGYIEIPAVPDGLKAPSGESGATEGLEPAPDDGCDFSVSTPAFEEPLVDIESDYACPSPDSEDARHRDMLYQHEKTAKESIAEHTTSARGETASSAAQSGEAIRCGSMAHGTVRPRCDAPARTEGVTASLQHTFRQQEAEKADQDRLARQQDEASFARNEAQRAARFAQRDAELAHKIQQGERDLEARGKQRTALLSLAERIGIDPKHNPEAHSLIVKSTRYTTMSEREAKEVARKLQRMADEARSADQVSQESERRRKAADKNGANTKYWHLAEALVPSMVEFGRKHGVPRDEVISIVHAKYKVWERDVKNTINIENEISSVAQQCKKIQRDQQGRRANEGATNSDGNKGTSDMPPVPSGAAGDRPNSGRATTVSPPGPQGSGAGNGGDDPEKPGGDPYAKKKPSDGVPSPKAPPAPPPPPPPGRLGGGARPGGWSKPEDALAIKAHQGPAYPYYSSFTIALEKLGIADYHDIKDEETFLSVWREVGQNMRAKNIDEDRIKEIVTSFDAMANEWSSYKKSDATEVFRGDTLNVRGSYGWLNDFIEATEKDAGAMSIDLDLEVKCSTMMSTSSDPEMGYVKPKTVMWHFKLPEGHQGVCEGIYGEAETTFPLYNRMHIDALHRLPAGQAYLGDAKRFGTQHRYVIEATMLPPLPR
;
A
#
# COMPACT_ATOMS: atom_id res chain seq x y z
N MET A 1 -33.74 -18.23 17.91
CA MET A 1 -33.47 -17.44 19.12
C MET A 1 -34.34 -16.22 19.07
N ALA A 2 -35.29 -16.08 20.00
CA ALA A 2 -36.13 -14.89 20.10
C ALA A 2 -35.64 -14.06 21.29
N ILE A 3 -35.39 -12.77 21.07
CA ILE A 3 -35.07 -11.81 22.12
C ILE A 3 -36.33 -10.98 22.33
N THR A 4 -36.90 -11.07 23.52
CA THR A 4 -38.09 -10.28 23.89
C THR A 4 -37.66 -9.21 24.89
N LEU A 5 -37.93 -7.95 24.56
CA LEU A 5 -37.61 -6.80 25.40
C LEU A 5 -38.81 -6.47 26.29
N ASN A 6 -38.58 -6.21 27.58
CA ASN A 6 -39.62 -5.66 28.44
C ASN A 6 -39.72 -4.13 28.29
N SER A 7 -40.79 -3.55 28.85
CA SER A 7 -41.09 -2.11 28.78
C SER A 7 -40.08 -1.20 29.51
N GLN A 8 -39.02 -1.77 30.10
CA GLN A 8 -37.90 -1.04 30.71
C GLN A 8 -36.58 -1.21 29.94
N GLY A 9 -36.60 -1.85 28.76
CA GLY A 9 -35.44 -1.97 27.88
C GLY A 9 -34.41 -3.02 28.30
N TRP A 10 -34.74 -3.91 29.23
CA TRP A 10 -33.88 -5.03 29.61
C TRP A 10 -34.28 -6.27 28.80
N GLY A 11 -33.33 -6.82 28.04
CA GLY A 11 -33.50 -8.09 27.32
C GLY A 11 -32.93 -9.25 28.12
N TYR A 12 -33.65 -10.35 28.17
CA TYR A 12 -33.12 -11.64 28.63
C TYR A 12 -33.32 -12.70 27.55
N ILE A 13 -32.38 -13.64 27.50
CA ILE A 13 -32.37 -14.73 26.52
C ILE A 13 -33.02 -15.94 27.19
N GLU A 14 -34.17 -16.37 26.67
CA GLU A 14 -34.74 -17.67 27.02
C GLU A 14 -34.01 -18.77 26.25
N ILE A 15 -33.29 -19.61 26.99
CA ILE A 15 -32.69 -20.84 26.46
C ILE A 15 -33.74 -21.95 26.60
N PRO A 16 -34.22 -22.57 25.50
CA PRO A 16 -35.16 -23.67 25.61
C PRO A 16 -34.50 -24.86 26.30
N ALA A 17 -35.24 -25.50 27.21
CA ALA A 17 -34.81 -26.70 27.91
C ALA A 17 -34.48 -27.83 26.92
N VAL A 18 -33.35 -28.49 27.14
CA VAL A 18 -32.93 -29.68 26.41
C VAL A 18 -33.88 -30.83 26.76
N PRO A 19 -34.50 -31.53 25.79
CA PRO A 19 -35.30 -32.71 26.10
C PRO A 19 -34.39 -33.84 26.57
N ASP A 20 -34.79 -34.46 27.68
CA ASP A 20 -34.13 -35.65 28.24
C ASP A 20 -34.08 -36.78 27.21
N GLY A 21 -32.87 -37.30 27.00
CA GLY A 21 -32.67 -38.60 26.39
C GLY A 21 -31.74 -38.58 25.20
N LEU A 22 -30.43 -38.69 25.47
CA LEU A 22 -29.50 -39.41 24.61
C LEU A 22 -28.33 -39.89 25.49
N LYS A 23 -28.29 -41.21 25.70
CA LYS A 23 -27.23 -41.93 26.41
C LYS A 23 -25.91 -41.78 25.66
N ALA A 24 -24.84 -41.47 26.40
CA ALA A 24 -23.47 -41.64 25.93
C ALA A 24 -23.15 -43.13 25.72
N PRO A 25 -22.47 -43.54 24.64
CA PRO A 25 -21.84 -44.84 24.57
C PRO A 25 -20.46 -44.80 25.25
N SER A 26 -20.31 -45.68 26.21
CA SER A 26 -19.05 -46.14 26.79
C SER A 26 -18.24 -46.97 25.79
N GLY A 27 -16.91 -46.84 25.84
CA GLY A 27 -16.04 -48.02 25.84
C GLY A 27 -15.18 -48.30 24.60
N GLU A 28 -13.87 -48.25 24.86
CA GLU A 28 -12.86 -49.28 24.51
C GLU A 28 -12.20 -49.30 23.11
N SER A 29 -10.93 -48.86 23.15
CA SER A 29 -9.71 -49.54 22.68
C SER A 29 -9.80 -50.79 21.80
N GLY A 30 -9.00 -50.78 20.73
CA GLY A 30 -8.53 -52.00 20.06
C GLY A 30 -7.75 -51.70 18.79
N ALA A 31 -6.43 -51.90 18.83
CA ALA A 31 -5.55 -51.93 17.66
C ALA A 31 -5.72 -53.26 16.90
N THR A 32 -5.55 -53.25 15.56
CA THR A 32 -4.71 -54.21 14.81
C THR A 32 -4.69 -53.91 13.31
N GLU A 33 -3.57 -54.29 12.71
CA GLU A 33 -3.08 -54.11 11.35
C GLU A 33 -3.88 -54.85 10.25
N GLY A 34 -3.74 -54.34 9.02
CA GLY A 34 -3.40 -55.11 7.82
C GLY A 34 -4.52 -55.90 7.13
N LEU A 35 -4.84 -55.53 5.88
CA LEU A 35 -4.89 -56.44 4.72
C LEU A 35 -5.15 -55.67 3.41
N GLU A 36 -4.58 -56.24 2.35
CA GLU A 36 -4.41 -55.79 0.97
C GLU A 36 -5.70 -55.61 0.13
N PRO A 37 -5.60 -55.03 -1.09
CA PRO A 37 -6.71 -54.55 -1.90
C PRO A 37 -7.12 -55.50 -3.04
N ALA A 38 -8.37 -55.37 -3.52
CA ALA A 38 -8.84 -55.62 -4.91
C ALA A 38 -10.40 -55.62 -4.95
N PRO A 39 -11.06 -55.52 -6.12
CA PRO A 39 -10.72 -54.76 -7.34
C PRO A 39 -11.92 -53.96 -7.90
N ASP A 40 -11.66 -53.31 -9.04
CA ASP A 40 -12.59 -52.77 -10.05
C ASP A 40 -14.04 -53.27 -10.02
N ASP A 41 -14.98 -52.32 -10.00
CA ASP A 41 -16.26 -52.46 -10.70
C ASP A 41 -16.54 -51.17 -11.49
N GLY A 42 -16.49 -51.33 -12.82
CA GLY A 42 -16.87 -50.30 -13.77
C GLY A 42 -18.37 -50.03 -13.74
N CYS A 43 -18.73 -48.76 -13.88
CA CYS A 43 -20.08 -48.35 -14.23
C CYS A 43 -20.00 -47.36 -15.38
N ASP A 44 -20.30 -47.88 -16.57
CA ASP A 44 -20.70 -47.12 -17.75
C ASP A 44 -21.87 -46.19 -17.41
N PHE A 45 -21.67 -44.88 -17.53
CA PHE A 45 -22.77 -43.92 -17.66
C PHE A 45 -22.78 -43.36 -19.08
N SER A 46 -23.59 -44.00 -19.90
CA SER A 46 -24.08 -43.45 -21.16
C SER A 46 -25.15 -42.40 -20.83
N VAL A 47 -24.85 -41.11 -21.02
CA VAL A 47 -25.86 -40.05 -20.95
C VAL A 47 -26.23 -39.65 -22.36
N SER A 48 -27.45 -40.01 -22.74
CA SER A 48 -28.12 -39.63 -23.97
C SER A 48 -28.32 -38.11 -24.04
N THR A 49 -27.93 -37.54 -25.18
CA THR A 49 -28.31 -36.20 -25.63
C THR A 49 -29.79 -36.19 -26.04
N PRO A 50 -30.61 -35.25 -25.54
CA PRO A 50 -31.85 -34.91 -26.21
C PRO A 50 -31.60 -33.84 -27.27
N ALA A 51 -32.05 -34.14 -28.48
CA ALA A 51 -32.18 -33.21 -29.59
C ALA A 51 -33.05 -32.02 -29.18
N PHE A 52 -32.58 -30.81 -29.46
CA PHE A 52 -33.37 -29.60 -29.38
C PHE A 52 -33.48 -29.00 -30.78
N GLU A 53 -34.72 -28.92 -31.27
CA GLU A 53 -35.09 -28.35 -32.55
C GLU A 53 -34.90 -26.83 -32.53
N GLU A 54 -34.21 -26.31 -33.55
CA GLU A 54 -34.11 -24.88 -33.83
C GLU A 54 -35.41 -24.38 -34.49
N PRO A 55 -35.91 -23.20 -34.12
CA PRO A 55 -36.71 -22.40 -35.04
C PRO A 55 -35.81 -21.44 -35.83
N LEU A 56 -35.86 -21.57 -37.16
CA LEU A 56 -35.40 -20.56 -38.10
C LEU A 56 -36.02 -19.19 -37.76
N VAL A 57 -35.17 -18.20 -37.52
CA VAL A 57 -35.55 -16.79 -37.59
C VAL A 57 -34.67 -16.16 -38.66
N ASP A 58 -35.30 -15.77 -39.76
CA ASP A 58 -34.74 -14.89 -40.78
C ASP A 58 -34.43 -13.53 -40.12
N ILE A 59 -33.14 -13.20 -40.03
CA ILE A 59 -32.70 -11.83 -39.78
C ILE A 59 -31.87 -11.40 -40.99
N GLU A 60 -32.44 -10.48 -41.75
CA GLU A 60 -31.79 -9.76 -42.82
C GLU A 60 -30.44 -9.20 -42.32
N SER A 61 -29.37 -9.60 -43.00
CA SER A 61 -28.02 -9.11 -42.73
C SER A 61 -27.88 -7.68 -43.25
N ASP A 62 -28.10 -6.70 -42.38
CA ASP A 62 -27.54 -5.37 -42.57
C ASP A 62 -26.03 -5.48 -42.37
N TYR A 63 -25.30 -5.62 -43.49
CA TYR A 63 -23.87 -5.40 -43.54
C TYR A 63 -23.59 -3.96 -43.14
N ALA A 64 -23.35 -3.73 -41.85
CA ALA A 64 -22.74 -2.51 -41.37
C ALA A 64 -21.36 -2.39 -42.04
N CYS A 65 -21.22 -1.40 -42.92
CA CYS A 65 -19.94 -1.01 -43.49
C CYS A 65 -18.92 -0.88 -42.35
N PRO A 66 -17.72 -1.49 -42.47
CA PRO A 66 -16.70 -1.35 -41.45
C PRO A 66 -16.41 0.13 -41.22
N SER A 67 -16.39 0.52 -39.96
CA SER A 67 -16.03 1.88 -39.55
C SER A 67 -14.78 2.34 -40.30
N PRO A 68 -14.77 3.56 -40.89
CA PRO A 68 -13.64 4.08 -41.68
C PRO A 68 -12.33 4.15 -40.88
N ASP A 69 -12.39 3.94 -39.56
CA ASP A 69 -11.25 3.97 -38.66
C ASP A 69 -10.66 2.59 -38.29
N SER A 70 -11.21 1.47 -38.79
CA SER A 70 -10.67 0.14 -38.52
C SER A 70 -9.25 -0.03 -39.05
N GLU A 71 -8.40 -0.81 -38.36
CA GLU A 71 -7.04 -1.10 -38.84
C GLU A 71 -7.05 -1.76 -40.23
N ASP A 72 -8.09 -2.53 -40.55
CA ASP A 72 -8.32 -3.07 -41.89
C ASP A 72 -8.64 -1.98 -42.92
N ALA A 73 -9.42 -0.94 -42.57
CA ALA A 73 -9.66 0.21 -43.43
C ALA A 73 -8.37 1.03 -43.65
N ARG A 74 -7.55 1.21 -42.61
CA ARG A 74 -6.25 1.90 -42.72
C ARG A 74 -5.22 1.09 -43.49
N HIS A 75 -5.22 -0.24 -43.33
CA HIS A 75 -4.36 -1.13 -44.11
C HIS A 75 -4.79 -1.14 -45.58
N ARG A 76 -6.10 -1.15 -45.87
CA ARG A 76 -6.63 -0.97 -47.23
C ARG A 76 -6.26 0.39 -47.82
N ASP A 77 -6.37 1.47 -47.06
CA ASP A 77 -6.02 2.81 -47.55
C ASP A 77 -4.50 2.94 -47.77
N MET A 78 -3.68 2.35 -46.90
CA MET A 78 -2.23 2.27 -47.11
C MET A 78 -1.88 1.46 -48.36
N LEU A 79 -2.50 0.29 -48.57
CA LEU A 79 -2.32 -0.51 -49.78
C LEU A 79 -2.79 0.24 -51.04
N TYR A 80 -3.88 0.99 -50.94
CA TYR A 80 -4.40 1.83 -52.03
C TYR A 80 -3.43 2.98 -52.37
N GLN A 81 -2.84 3.65 -51.36
CA GLN A 81 -1.81 4.68 -51.58
C GLN A 81 -0.52 4.10 -52.16
N HIS A 82 -0.09 2.90 -51.72
CA HIS A 82 1.05 2.21 -52.32
C HIS A 82 0.78 1.84 -53.78
N GLU A 83 -0.41 1.32 -54.10
CA GLU A 83 -0.80 0.98 -55.47
C GLU A 83 -0.89 2.23 -56.35
N LYS A 84 -1.45 3.33 -55.83
CA LYS A 84 -1.51 4.62 -56.51
C LYS A 84 -0.12 5.18 -56.79
N THR A 85 0.78 5.15 -55.80
CA THR A 85 2.17 5.63 -55.95
C THR A 85 2.95 4.78 -56.94
N ALA A 86 2.73 3.45 -56.94
CA ALA A 86 3.32 2.56 -57.92
C ALA A 86 2.80 2.84 -59.34
N LYS A 87 1.50 3.10 -59.51
CA LYS A 87 0.90 3.47 -60.81
C LYS A 87 1.40 4.84 -61.30
N GLU A 88 1.54 5.82 -60.42
CA GLU A 88 2.10 7.14 -60.75
C GLU A 88 3.59 7.05 -61.13
N SER A 89 4.38 6.24 -60.41
CA SER A 89 5.79 5.98 -60.76
C SER A 89 5.95 5.25 -62.11
N ILE A 90 5.08 4.28 -62.41
CA ILE A 90 5.04 3.63 -63.73
C ILE A 90 4.66 4.65 -64.81
N ALA A 91 3.67 5.50 -64.55
CA ALA A 91 3.23 6.54 -65.48
C ALA A 91 4.37 7.53 -65.79
N GLU A 92 5.09 8.01 -64.77
CA GLU A 92 6.25 8.90 -64.91
C GLU A 92 7.43 8.25 -65.65
N HIS A 93 7.69 6.95 -65.42
CA HIS A 93 8.70 6.23 -66.18
C HIS A 93 8.28 5.99 -67.64
N THR A 94 6.99 5.76 -67.93
CA THR A 94 6.49 5.68 -69.33
C THR A 94 6.45 7.02 -70.06
N THR A 95 6.28 8.15 -69.38
CA THR A 95 6.39 9.48 -70.01
C THR A 95 7.85 9.92 -70.18
N SER A 96 8.75 9.55 -69.27
CA SER A 96 10.19 9.77 -69.42
C SER A 96 10.79 8.94 -70.57
N ALA A 97 10.39 7.66 -70.72
CA ALA A 97 10.81 6.83 -71.84
C ALA A 97 10.29 7.29 -73.22
N ARG A 98 9.19 8.07 -73.25
CA ARG A 98 8.68 8.72 -74.48
C ARG A 98 9.39 10.03 -74.83
N GLY A 99 10.01 10.70 -73.85
CA GLY A 99 10.75 11.95 -74.06
C GLY A 99 12.15 11.75 -74.64
N GLU A 100 12.80 10.62 -74.35
CA GLU A 100 14.20 10.40 -74.74
C GLU A 100 14.37 9.85 -76.18
N THR A 101 13.32 9.30 -76.80
CA THR A 101 13.35 8.93 -78.22
C THR A 101 13.08 10.09 -79.17
N ALA A 102 12.75 11.29 -78.67
CA ALA A 102 12.43 12.46 -79.50
C ALA A 102 13.54 13.55 -79.54
N SER A 103 14.63 13.41 -78.76
CA SER A 103 15.65 14.45 -78.61
C SER A 103 17.02 14.16 -79.26
N SER A 104 17.13 13.15 -80.12
CA SER A 104 18.41 12.76 -80.76
C SER A 104 18.44 12.88 -82.29
N ALA A 105 17.46 13.52 -82.92
CA ALA A 105 17.39 13.62 -84.38
C ALA A 105 17.02 15.03 -84.87
N ALA A 106 17.77 16.08 -84.49
CA ALA A 106 17.70 17.38 -85.15
C ALA A 106 18.88 18.31 -84.82
N GLN A 107 20.12 17.94 -85.18
CA GLN A 107 21.21 18.90 -85.36
C GLN A 107 22.10 18.49 -86.53
N SER A 108 21.64 18.78 -87.76
CA SER A 108 22.51 19.06 -88.91
C SER A 108 21.67 19.53 -90.10
N GLY A 109 22.02 20.67 -90.70
CA GLY A 109 21.76 20.91 -92.12
C GLY A 109 20.77 22.01 -92.46
N GLU A 110 21.32 23.22 -92.58
CA GLU A 110 21.17 24.18 -93.69
C GLU A 110 19.80 24.55 -94.29
N ALA A 111 19.67 25.87 -94.45
CA ALA A 111 18.60 26.61 -95.08
C ALA A 111 18.41 26.29 -96.57
N ILE A 112 17.16 26.07 -97.00
CA ILE A 112 16.69 26.49 -98.33
C ILE A 112 15.30 27.13 -98.21
N ARG A 113 15.19 28.26 -98.90
CA ARG A 113 14.09 29.21 -99.05
C ARG A 113 12.97 28.68 -99.96
N CYS A 114 11.80 29.31 -99.80
CA CYS A 114 10.70 29.51 -100.76
C CYS A 114 9.62 28.44 -100.92
N GLY A 115 8.36 28.90 -100.89
CA GLY A 115 7.39 28.56 -101.94
C GLY A 115 6.10 27.85 -101.54
N SER A 116 5.10 28.64 -101.14
CA SER A 116 3.69 28.61 -101.56
C SER A 116 3.10 27.41 -102.36
N MET A 117 1.86 27.08 -102.00
CA MET A 117 0.74 26.49 -102.76
C MET A 117 0.53 24.96 -102.77
N ALA A 118 -0.60 24.58 -102.14
CA ALA A 118 -1.76 23.85 -102.67
C ALA A 118 -1.61 22.50 -103.43
N HIS A 119 -2.46 21.57 -102.97
CA HIS A 119 -3.08 20.40 -103.65
C HIS A 119 -2.20 19.22 -104.12
N GLY A 120 -2.68 18.01 -103.81
CA GLY A 120 -2.45 16.83 -104.64
C GLY A 120 -2.09 15.53 -103.91
N THR A 121 -3.05 14.62 -103.81
CA THR A 121 -2.90 13.18 -103.53
C THR A 121 -1.92 12.48 -104.47
N VAL A 122 -0.90 11.77 -103.94
CA VAL A 122 -0.24 10.63 -104.61
C VAL A 122 0.35 9.65 -103.57
N ARG A 123 -0.02 8.36 -103.63
CA ARG A 123 0.67 7.24 -102.96
C ARG A 123 1.98 6.91 -103.68
N PRO A 124 3.03 6.46 -102.98
CA PRO A 124 3.98 5.53 -103.59
C PRO A 124 4.14 4.21 -102.82
N ARG A 125 4.36 3.17 -103.62
CA ARG A 125 4.74 1.79 -103.27
C ARG A 125 6.05 1.73 -102.49
N CYS A 126 6.12 0.80 -101.55
CA CYS A 126 7.35 0.31 -100.95
C CYS A 126 7.80 -0.96 -101.68
N ASP A 127 9.03 -0.95 -102.19
CA ASP A 127 9.81 -2.15 -102.51
C ASP A 127 11.29 -1.82 -102.22
N ALA A 128 11.90 -2.52 -101.25
CA ALA A 128 13.30 -3.00 -101.23
C ALA A 128 13.76 -3.35 -99.79
N PRO A 129 14.29 -4.57 -99.56
CA PRO A 129 14.87 -4.99 -98.28
C PRO A 129 16.40 -4.93 -98.31
N ALA A 130 17.05 -4.43 -97.26
CA ALA A 130 18.48 -4.71 -97.04
C ALA A 130 18.97 -4.40 -95.61
N ARG A 131 19.59 -5.42 -95.00
CA ARG A 131 20.65 -5.38 -93.97
C ARG A 131 20.29 -4.83 -92.58
N THR A 132 19.80 -5.71 -91.71
CA THR A 132 19.72 -5.48 -90.25
C THR A 132 20.38 -6.57 -89.38
N GLU A 133 21.01 -7.59 -89.97
CA GLU A 133 21.48 -8.78 -89.20
C GLU A 133 22.78 -8.56 -88.39
N GLY A 134 23.54 -7.49 -88.63
CA GLY A 134 24.79 -7.23 -87.89
C GLY A 134 24.62 -6.46 -86.57
N VAL A 135 23.54 -5.68 -86.43
CA VAL A 135 23.35 -4.78 -85.27
C VAL A 135 22.70 -5.53 -84.09
N THR A 136 21.90 -6.55 -84.37
CA THR A 136 21.19 -7.34 -83.36
C THR A 136 22.12 -8.21 -82.53
N ALA A 137 23.18 -8.79 -83.12
CA ALA A 137 24.14 -9.62 -82.40
C ALA A 137 24.99 -8.84 -81.39
N SER A 138 25.38 -7.60 -81.74
CA SER A 138 26.17 -6.73 -80.85
C SER A 138 25.34 -6.30 -79.62
N LEU A 139 24.09 -5.89 -79.84
CA LEU A 139 23.17 -5.50 -78.76
C LEU A 139 22.85 -6.66 -77.81
N GLN A 140 22.70 -7.88 -78.33
CA GLN A 140 22.49 -9.07 -77.49
C GLN A 140 23.70 -9.38 -76.61
N HIS A 141 24.93 -9.14 -77.08
CA HIS A 141 26.12 -9.33 -76.28
C HIS A 141 26.20 -8.29 -75.14
N THR A 142 25.93 -7.01 -75.43
CA THR A 142 25.94 -5.95 -74.41
C THR A 142 24.86 -6.19 -73.34
N PHE A 143 23.67 -6.64 -73.74
CA PHE A 143 22.59 -6.92 -72.80
C PHE A 143 22.93 -8.07 -71.85
N ARG A 144 23.50 -9.17 -72.37
CA ARG A 144 23.96 -10.29 -71.52
C ARG A 144 25.08 -9.87 -70.56
N GLN A 145 25.96 -8.98 -70.99
CA GLN A 145 27.01 -8.45 -70.12
C GLN A 145 26.43 -7.61 -68.99
N GLN A 146 25.45 -6.75 -69.28
CA GLN A 146 24.75 -5.96 -68.26
C GLN A 146 23.95 -6.83 -67.28
N GLU A 147 23.30 -7.89 -67.77
CA GLU A 147 22.60 -8.85 -66.89
C GLU A 147 23.57 -9.59 -65.96
N ALA A 148 24.75 -9.98 -66.46
CA ALA A 148 25.78 -10.62 -65.65
C ALA A 148 26.34 -9.67 -64.57
N GLU A 149 26.64 -8.42 -64.94
CA GLU A 149 27.11 -7.41 -63.99
C GLU A 149 26.07 -7.10 -62.91
N LYS A 150 24.79 -7.02 -63.29
CA LYS A 150 23.69 -6.85 -62.33
C LYS A 150 23.57 -8.05 -61.38
N ALA A 151 23.67 -9.27 -61.90
CA ALA A 151 23.62 -10.48 -61.07
C ALA A 151 24.77 -10.54 -60.06
N ASP A 152 25.98 -10.11 -60.44
CA ASP A 152 27.12 -10.02 -59.53
C ASP A 152 26.95 -8.93 -58.46
N GLN A 153 26.38 -7.78 -58.83
CA GLN A 153 26.04 -6.71 -57.87
C GLN A 153 24.98 -7.18 -56.86
N ASP A 154 23.92 -7.85 -57.32
CA ASP A 154 22.87 -8.40 -56.46
C ASP A 154 23.44 -9.47 -55.51
N ARG A 155 24.39 -10.29 -55.98
CA ARG A 155 25.07 -11.28 -55.15
C ARG A 155 25.93 -10.62 -54.07
N LEU A 156 26.66 -9.55 -54.41
CA LEU A 156 27.47 -8.79 -53.45
C LEU A 156 26.61 -8.10 -52.40
N ALA A 157 25.46 -7.52 -52.81
CA ALA A 157 24.51 -6.89 -51.90
C ALA A 157 23.97 -7.90 -50.87
N ARG A 158 23.56 -9.09 -51.32
CA ARG A 158 23.10 -10.17 -50.41
C ARG A 158 24.18 -10.61 -49.43
N GLN A 159 25.44 -10.71 -49.87
CA GLN A 159 26.55 -11.04 -48.96
C GLN A 159 26.79 -9.95 -47.92
N GLN A 160 26.62 -8.68 -48.28
CA GLN A 160 26.73 -7.57 -47.33
C GLN A 160 25.58 -7.59 -46.32
N ASP A 161 24.36 -7.88 -46.77
CA ASP A 161 23.18 -8.00 -45.91
C ASP A 161 23.32 -9.16 -44.92
N GLU A 162 23.73 -10.34 -45.37
CA GLU A 162 24.00 -11.50 -44.52
C GLU A 162 25.10 -11.20 -43.47
N ALA A 163 26.18 -10.55 -43.88
CA ALA A 163 27.25 -10.15 -42.96
C ALA A 163 26.81 -9.05 -41.96
N SER A 164 25.85 -8.20 -42.34
CA SER A 164 25.25 -7.21 -41.43
C SER A 164 24.33 -7.89 -40.42
N PHE A 165 23.53 -8.87 -40.87
CA PHE A 165 22.64 -9.64 -40.02
C PHE A 165 23.43 -10.44 -38.98
N ALA A 166 24.47 -11.17 -39.39
CA ALA A 166 25.32 -11.94 -38.49
C ALA A 166 26.01 -11.04 -37.43
N ARG A 167 26.44 -9.83 -37.80
CA ARG A 167 27.00 -8.85 -36.84
C ARG A 167 25.96 -8.38 -35.83
N ASN A 168 24.74 -8.09 -36.28
CA ASN A 168 23.65 -7.69 -35.39
C ASN A 168 23.24 -8.80 -34.43
N GLU A 169 23.22 -10.05 -34.91
CA GLU A 169 22.92 -11.22 -34.08
C GLU A 169 24.01 -11.45 -33.03
N ALA A 170 25.29 -11.37 -33.40
CA ALA A 170 26.41 -11.47 -32.46
C ALA A 170 26.38 -10.36 -31.40
N GLN A 171 26.05 -9.12 -31.78
CA GLN A 171 25.87 -8.02 -30.82
C GLN A 171 24.69 -8.26 -29.88
N ARG A 172 23.60 -8.83 -30.37
CA ARG A 172 22.43 -9.19 -29.55
C ARG A 172 22.78 -10.28 -28.54
N ALA A 173 23.50 -11.32 -28.97
CA ALA A 173 23.98 -12.38 -28.08
C ALA A 173 24.92 -11.84 -26.99
N ALA A 174 25.86 -10.95 -27.35
CA ALA A 174 26.76 -10.31 -26.38
C ALA A 174 26.02 -9.47 -25.32
N ARG A 175 24.95 -8.76 -25.71
CA ARG A 175 24.12 -7.98 -24.77
C ARG A 175 23.35 -8.89 -23.80
N PHE A 176 22.88 -10.05 -24.25
CA PHE A 176 22.24 -11.03 -23.37
C PHE A 176 23.25 -11.61 -22.36
N ALA A 177 24.43 -12.03 -22.82
CA ALA A 177 25.48 -12.52 -21.94
C ALA A 177 25.90 -11.49 -20.88
N GLN A 178 25.97 -10.21 -21.25
CA GLN A 178 26.25 -9.13 -20.29
C GLN A 178 25.14 -8.97 -19.24
N ARG A 179 23.86 -9.05 -19.64
CA ARG A 179 22.72 -8.98 -18.72
C ARG A 179 22.69 -10.17 -17.76
N ASP A 180 23.00 -11.37 -18.24
CA ASP A 180 23.05 -12.57 -17.42
C ASP A 180 24.18 -12.47 -16.38
N ALA A 181 25.35 -11.94 -16.76
CA ALA A 181 26.44 -11.67 -15.82
C ALA A 181 26.07 -10.61 -14.77
N GLU A 182 25.36 -9.54 -15.16
CA GLU A 182 24.88 -8.51 -14.22
C GLU A 182 23.85 -9.09 -13.24
N LEU A 183 22.93 -9.92 -13.73
CA LEU A 183 21.93 -10.59 -12.90
C LEU A 183 22.60 -11.55 -11.90
N ALA A 184 23.57 -12.36 -12.35
CA ALA A 184 24.34 -13.24 -11.48
C ALA A 184 25.07 -12.47 -10.36
N HIS A 185 25.68 -11.32 -10.69
CA HIS A 185 26.30 -10.46 -9.68
C HIS A 185 25.28 -9.91 -8.67
N LYS A 186 24.10 -9.48 -9.13
CA LYS A 186 23.01 -9.01 -8.24
C LYS A 186 22.48 -10.11 -7.32
N ILE A 187 22.35 -11.33 -7.82
CA ILE A 187 21.96 -12.50 -7.01
C ILE A 187 23.02 -12.75 -5.93
N GLN A 188 24.30 -12.81 -6.31
CA GLN A 188 25.39 -13.03 -5.36
C GLN A 188 25.51 -11.89 -4.31
N GLN A 189 25.14 -10.67 -4.68
CA GLN A 189 25.05 -9.55 -3.73
C GLN A 189 23.87 -9.72 -2.77
N GLY A 190 22.69 -10.10 -3.29
CA GLY A 190 21.50 -10.38 -2.47
C GLY A 190 21.73 -11.52 -1.47
N GLU A 191 22.46 -12.57 -1.85
CA GLU A 191 22.84 -13.66 -0.95
C GLU A 191 23.74 -13.19 0.21
N ARG A 192 24.75 -12.35 -0.10
CA ARG A 192 25.62 -11.76 0.93
C ARG A 192 24.85 -10.85 1.89
N ASP A 193 23.91 -10.07 1.36
CA ASP A 193 23.06 -9.19 2.16
C ASP A 193 22.12 -10.01 3.07
N LEU A 194 21.55 -11.11 2.58
CA LEU A 194 20.73 -12.02 3.38
C LEU A 194 21.54 -12.68 4.50
N GLU A 195 22.77 -13.12 4.21
CA GLU A 195 23.67 -13.69 5.23
C GLU A 195 24.00 -12.65 6.32
N ALA A 196 24.30 -11.40 5.92
CA ALA A 196 24.55 -10.31 6.84
C ALA A 196 23.34 -10.01 7.74
N ARG A 197 22.12 -10.00 7.19
CA ARG A 197 20.88 -9.85 7.98
C ARG A 197 20.66 -10.99 8.95
N GLY A 198 20.96 -12.23 8.55
CA GLY A 198 20.90 -13.39 9.43
C GLY A 198 21.82 -13.24 10.65
N LYS A 199 23.07 -12.80 10.42
CA LYS A 199 24.03 -12.50 11.50
C LYS A 199 23.55 -11.36 12.41
N GLN A 200 23.04 -10.27 11.84
CA GLN A 200 22.50 -9.14 12.61
C GLN A 200 21.28 -9.54 13.47
N ARG A 201 20.34 -10.31 12.91
CA ARG A 201 19.18 -10.83 13.65
C ARG A 201 19.62 -11.69 14.84
N THR A 202 20.59 -12.58 14.61
CA THR A 202 21.13 -13.46 15.66
C THR A 202 21.80 -12.64 16.77
N ALA A 203 22.57 -11.61 16.42
CA ALA A 203 23.20 -10.71 17.39
C ALA A 203 22.16 -9.93 18.23
N LEU A 204 21.08 -9.45 17.62
CA LEU A 204 20.00 -8.73 18.33
C LEU A 204 19.19 -9.65 19.25
N LEU A 205 18.91 -10.88 18.82
CA LEU A 205 18.27 -11.89 19.67
C LEU A 205 19.14 -12.24 20.88
N SER A 206 20.45 -12.44 20.68
CA SER A 206 21.41 -12.67 21.77
C SER A 206 21.51 -11.48 22.73
N LEU A 207 21.44 -10.25 22.21
CA LEU A 207 21.41 -9.04 23.04
C LEU A 207 20.14 -8.98 23.90
N ALA A 208 18.96 -9.27 23.30
CA ALA A 208 17.68 -9.30 24.01
C ALA A 208 17.68 -10.33 25.15
N GLU A 209 18.23 -11.53 24.90
CA GLU A 209 18.39 -12.58 25.90
C GLU A 209 19.31 -12.13 27.06
N ARG A 210 20.44 -11.48 26.75
CA ARG A 210 21.37 -10.95 27.77
C ARG A 210 20.76 -9.88 28.67
N ILE A 211 19.79 -9.11 28.18
CA ILE A 211 19.10 -8.08 28.97
C ILE A 211 17.80 -8.59 29.60
N GLY A 212 17.51 -9.90 29.51
CA GLY A 212 16.36 -10.53 30.13
C GLY A 212 15.02 -10.23 29.44
N ILE A 213 15.03 -9.78 28.19
CA ILE A 213 13.83 -9.60 27.38
C ILE A 213 13.67 -10.84 26.51
N ASP A 214 12.61 -11.62 26.71
CA ASP A 214 12.20 -12.65 25.76
C ASP A 214 11.34 -12.02 24.65
N PRO A 215 11.86 -11.91 23.40
CA PRO A 215 11.11 -11.30 22.31
C PRO A 215 9.86 -12.08 21.92
N LYS A 216 9.68 -13.34 22.36
CA LYS A 216 8.42 -14.07 22.13
C LYS A 216 7.28 -13.56 22.99
N HIS A 217 7.60 -13.04 24.16
CA HIS A 217 6.63 -12.57 25.15
C HIS A 217 6.55 -11.04 25.24
N ASN A 218 7.40 -10.32 24.49
CA ASN A 218 7.37 -8.87 24.36
C ASN A 218 7.16 -8.46 22.88
N PRO A 219 5.93 -8.15 22.45
CA PRO A 219 5.60 -7.87 21.05
C PRO A 219 6.28 -6.60 20.51
N GLU A 220 6.61 -5.65 21.38
CA GLU A 220 7.31 -4.42 21.00
C GLU A 220 8.81 -4.70 20.73
N ALA A 221 9.46 -5.48 21.59
CA ALA A 221 10.82 -5.96 21.34
C ALA A 221 10.88 -6.85 20.08
N HIS A 222 9.88 -7.71 19.87
CA HIS A 222 9.73 -8.50 18.65
C HIS A 222 9.62 -7.61 17.41
N SER A 223 8.73 -6.62 17.45
CA SER A 223 8.50 -5.67 16.37
C SER A 223 9.76 -4.87 16.06
N LEU A 224 10.50 -4.40 17.07
CA LEU A 224 11.77 -3.71 16.89
C LEU A 224 12.84 -4.60 16.23
N ILE A 225 12.98 -5.85 16.67
CA ILE A 225 13.93 -6.81 16.07
C ILE A 225 13.53 -7.12 14.63
N VAL A 226 12.25 -7.38 14.36
CA VAL A 226 11.75 -7.66 12.99
C VAL A 226 11.94 -6.45 12.08
N LYS A 227 11.55 -5.25 12.53
CA LYS A 227 11.76 -3.99 11.78
C LYS A 227 13.23 -3.76 11.49
N SER A 228 14.11 -3.98 12.48
CA SER A 228 15.55 -3.79 12.31
C SER A 228 16.19 -4.74 11.29
N THR A 229 15.57 -5.90 11.06
CA THR A 229 16.04 -6.90 10.08
C THR A 229 15.42 -6.74 8.69
N ARG A 230 14.39 -5.89 8.53
CA ARG A 230 13.74 -5.61 7.24
C ARG A 230 14.46 -4.55 6.40
N TYR A 231 15.17 -3.62 7.02
CA TYR A 231 15.92 -2.58 6.30
C TYR A 231 17.34 -3.06 5.95
N THR A 232 17.70 -2.98 4.66
CA THR A 232 18.98 -3.44 4.06
C THR A 232 20.23 -2.81 4.69
N THR A 233 20.10 -1.60 5.24
CA THR A 233 21.23 -0.84 5.77
C THR A 233 20.79 -0.07 7.00
N MET A 234 20.60 -0.75 8.13
CA MET A 234 20.64 -0.03 9.40
C MET A 234 22.08 0.42 9.63
N SER A 235 22.27 1.73 9.69
CA SER A 235 23.53 2.32 10.10
C SER A 235 23.89 1.86 11.51
N GLU A 236 25.18 1.85 11.84
CA GLU A 236 25.66 1.54 13.19
C GLU A 236 25.00 2.44 14.26
N ARG A 237 24.62 3.67 13.86
CA ARG A 237 23.89 4.62 14.69
C ARG A 237 22.48 4.14 15.03
N GLU A 238 21.74 3.64 14.06
CA GLU A 238 20.37 3.12 14.26
C GLU A 238 20.40 1.82 15.08
N ALA A 239 21.39 0.95 14.85
CA ALA A 239 21.57 -0.26 15.65
C ALA A 239 21.83 0.07 17.13
N LYS A 240 22.69 1.07 17.40
CA LYS A 240 22.92 1.58 18.76
C LYS A 240 21.65 2.20 19.37
N GLU A 241 20.81 2.84 18.57
CA GLU A 241 19.57 3.44 19.04
C GLU A 241 18.50 2.40 19.41
N VAL A 242 18.35 1.35 18.59
CA VAL A 242 17.49 0.20 18.91
C VAL A 242 17.98 -0.48 20.20
N ALA A 243 19.29 -0.69 20.35
CA ALA A 243 19.86 -1.24 21.58
C ALA A 243 19.56 -0.37 22.82
N ARG A 244 19.65 0.96 22.71
CA ARG A 244 19.28 1.88 23.80
C ARG A 244 17.78 1.86 24.12
N LYS A 245 16.91 1.68 23.12
CA LYS A 245 15.46 1.53 23.34
C LYS A 245 15.15 0.23 24.09
N LEU A 246 15.73 -0.89 23.66
CA LEU A 246 15.58 -2.17 24.35
C LEU A 246 16.10 -2.11 25.80
N GLN A 247 17.21 -1.42 26.04
CA GLN A 247 17.74 -1.22 27.39
C GLN A 247 16.77 -0.42 28.29
N ARG A 248 16.17 0.66 27.77
CA ARG A 248 15.16 1.44 28.51
C ARG A 248 13.94 0.60 28.87
N MET A 249 13.43 -0.21 27.93
CA MET A 249 12.32 -1.12 28.20
C MET A 249 12.66 -2.15 29.30
N ALA A 250 13.89 -2.66 29.32
CA ALA A 250 14.35 -3.57 30.38
C ALA A 250 14.41 -2.87 31.76
N ASP A 251 14.82 -1.59 31.79
CA ASP A 251 14.88 -0.81 33.02
C ASP A 251 13.48 -0.44 33.54
N GLU A 252 12.55 -0.12 32.63
CA GLU A 252 11.14 0.13 32.95
C GLU A 252 10.44 -1.12 33.48
N ALA A 253 10.66 -2.29 32.86
CA ALA A 253 10.12 -3.57 33.34
C ALA A 253 10.63 -3.90 34.75
N ARG A 254 11.93 -3.70 35.01
CA ARG A 254 12.51 -3.88 36.36
C ARG A 254 11.93 -2.91 37.39
N SER A 255 11.66 -1.67 37.00
CA SER A 255 11.00 -0.68 37.86
C SER A 255 9.54 -1.08 38.16
N ALA A 256 8.81 -1.54 37.14
CA ALA A 256 7.43 -2.01 37.31
C ALA A 256 7.34 -3.23 38.25
N ASP A 257 8.28 -4.18 38.14
CA ASP A 257 8.36 -5.32 39.06
C ASP A 257 8.68 -4.88 40.50
N GLN A 258 9.55 -3.89 40.69
CA GLN A 258 9.80 -3.31 42.01
C GLN A 258 8.55 -2.63 42.59
N VAL A 259 7.80 -1.88 41.78
CA VAL A 259 6.53 -1.25 42.18
C VAL A 259 5.47 -2.31 42.50
N SER A 260 5.41 -3.40 41.71
CA SER A 260 4.52 -4.53 41.95
C SER A 260 4.83 -5.21 43.28
N GLN A 261 6.10 -5.55 43.53
CA GLN A 261 6.55 -6.14 44.80
C GLN A 261 6.29 -5.23 46.00
N GLU A 262 6.50 -3.92 45.85
CA GLU A 262 6.20 -2.93 46.89
C GLU A 262 4.69 -2.81 47.15
N SER A 263 3.86 -2.86 46.10
CA SER A 263 2.40 -2.86 46.23
C SER A 263 1.90 -4.14 46.93
N GLU A 264 2.50 -5.29 46.64
CA GLU A 264 2.16 -6.55 47.30
C GLU A 264 2.64 -6.59 48.77
N ARG A 265 3.79 -5.99 49.08
CA ARG A 265 4.22 -5.77 50.48
C ARG A 265 3.23 -4.88 51.23
N ARG A 266 2.72 -3.82 50.60
CA ARG A 266 1.69 -2.95 51.19
C ARG A 266 0.36 -3.66 51.35
N ARG A 267 -0.04 -4.51 50.40
CA ARG A 267 -1.22 -5.37 50.51
C ARG A 267 -1.11 -6.33 51.69
N LYS A 268 0.01 -7.03 51.83
CA LYS A 268 0.29 -7.91 52.99
C LYS A 268 0.34 -7.15 54.32
N ALA A 269 0.78 -5.89 54.31
CA ALA A 269 0.75 -5.02 55.48
C ALA A 269 -0.67 -4.52 55.81
N ALA A 270 -1.51 -4.26 54.80
CA ALA A 270 -2.90 -3.84 54.96
C ALA A 270 -3.80 -5.00 55.43
N ASP A 271 -3.58 -6.22 54.91
CA ASP A 271 -4.29 -7.44 55.36
C ASP A 271 -4.04 -7.73 56.84
N LYS A 272 -2.85 -7.41 57.36
CA LYS A 272 -2.53 -7.52 58.80
C LYS A 272 -3.29 -6.50 59.68
N ASN A 273 -3.80 -5.42 59.11
CA ASN A 273 -4.47 -4.34 59.84
C ASN A 273 -6.00 -4.34 59.70
N GLY A 274 -6.59 -5.36 59.05
CA GLY A 274 -7.99 -5.77 59.18
C GLY A 274 -9.11 -4.79 58.77
N ALA A 275 -8.81 -3.54 58.38
CA ALA A 275 -9.84 -2.50 58.32
C ALA A 275 -10.09 -1.84 56.94
N ASN A 276 -9.42 -2.23 55.84
CA ASN A 276 -9.56 -1.45 54.60
C ASN A 276 -9.55 -2.22 53.26
N THR A 277 -9.88 -3.51 53.25
CA THR A 277 -9.89 -4.32 52.02
C THR A 277 -11.15 -4.13 51.18
N LYS A 278 -12.31 -3.84 51.79
CA LYS A 278 -13.59 -3.68 51.05
C LYS A 278 -13.61 -2.52 50.06
N TYR A 279 -12.98 -1.40 50.39
CA TYR A 279 -13.04 -0.19 49.56
C TYR A 279 -11.99 -0.16 48.45
N TRP A 280 -10.85 -0.83 48.66
CA TRP A 280 -9.85 -1.04 47.61
C TRP A 280 -10.42 -1.85 46.44
N HIS A 281 -11.16 -2.93 46.74
CA HIS A 281 -11.83 -3.73 45.71
C HIS A 281 -12.91 -2.96 44.94
N LEU A 282 -13.58 -2.00 45.56
CA LEU A 282 -14.56 -1.14 44.90
C LEU A 282 -13.88 -0.16 43.92
N ALA A 283 -12.72 0.39 44.30
CA ALA A 283 -11.93 1.26 43.44
C ALA A 283 -11.35 0.50 42.23
N GLU A 284 -10.81 -0.70 42.45
CA GLU A 284 -10.33 -1.57 41.36
C GLU A 284 -11.46 -1.97 40.40
N ALA A 285 -12.66 -2.25 40.90
CA ALA A 285 -13.82 -2.60 40.08
C ALA A 285 -14.30 -1.45 39.17
N LEU A 286 -14.03 -0.18 39.54
CA LEU A 286 -14.43 1.00 38.76
C LEU A 286 -13.43 1.37 37.66
N VAL A 287 -12.17 0.91 37.76
CA VAL A 287 -11.11 1.23 36.79
C VAL A 287 -11.49 0.84 35.35
N PRO A 288 -12.01 -0.37 35.06
CA PRO A 288 -12.37 -0.75 33.69
C PRO A 288 -13.43 0.17 33.07
N SER A 289 -14.48 0.52 33.81
CA SER A 289 -15.56 1.40 33.32
C SER A 289 -15.07 2.83 33.10
N MET A 290 -14.18 3.35 33.95
CA MET A 290 -13.62 4.68 33.77
C MET A 290 -12.61 4.75 32.62
N VAL A 291 -11.84 3.69 32.37
CA VAL A 291 -10.93 3.60 31.22
C VAL A 291 -11.72 3.56 29.91
N GLU A 292 -12.85 2.85 29.87
CA GLU A 292 -13.73 2.86 28.70
C GLU A 292 -14.37 4.23 28.46
N PHE A 293 -14.78 4.93 29.53
CA PHE A 293 -15.26 6.31 29.46
C PHE A 293 -14.17 7.25 28.93
N GLY A 294 -12.95 7.18 29.46
CA GLY A 294 -11.81 7.98 28.97
C GLY A 294 -11.52 7.73 27.50
N ARG A 295 -11.56 6.47 27.04
CA ARG A 295 -11.40 6.10 25.63
C ARG A 295 -12.46 6.77 24.73
N LYS A 296 -13.73 6.84 25.17
CA LYS A 296 -14.81 7.52 24.43
C LYS A 296 -14.63 9.04 24.35
N HIS A 297 -13.85 9.62 25.25
CA HIS A 297 -13.63 11.07 25.37
C HIS A 297 -12.19 11.51 25.08
N GLY A 298 -11.36 10.63 24.50
CA GLY A 298 -9.98 10.96 24.12
C GLY A 298 -9.01 11.15 25.29
N VAL A 299 -9.35 10.68 26.49
CA VAL A 299 -8.48 10.77 27.67
C VAL A 299 -7.59 9.53 27.73
N PRO A 300 -6.25 9.69 27.76
CA PRO A 300 -5.32 8.57 27.87
C PRO A 300 -5.57 7.70 29.11
N ARG A 301 -5.39 6.38 28.96
CA ARG A 301 -5.62 5.38 30.03
C ARG A 301 -4.87 5.73 31.32
N ASP A 302 -3.62 6.17 31.21
CA ASP A 302 -2.77 6.46 32.37
C ASP A 302 -3.24 7.71 33.13
N GLU A 303 -3.85 8.66 32.43
CA GLU A 303 -4.46 9.85 33.03
C GLU A 303 -5.73 9.49 33.81
N VAL A 304 -6.58 8.61 33.26
CA VAL A 304 -7.75 8.08 33.95
C VAL A 304 -7.35 7.34 35.24
N ILE A 305 -6.35 6.46 35.17
CA ILE A 305 -5.86 5.70 36.33
C ILE A 305 -5.30 6.66 37.39
N SER A 306 -4.56 7.70 36.97
CA SER A 306 -4.03 8.73 37.86
C SER A 306 -5.15 9.50 38.59
N ILE A 307 -6.21 9.87 37.89
CA ILE A 307 -7.38 10.57 38.47
C ILE A 307 -8.10 9.69 39.51
N VAL A 308 -8.34 8.41 39.19
CA VAL A 308 -8.99 7.46 40.11
C VAL A 308 -8.16 7.29 41.38
N HIS A 309 -6.84 7.10 41.24
CA HIS A 309 -5.93 7.02 42.38
C HIS A 309 -5.87 8.31 43.21
N ALA A 310 -5.89 9.48 42.56
CA ALA A 310 -5.90 10.77 43.27
C ALA A 310 -7.18 10.95 44.09
N LYS A 311 -8.35 10.60 43.53
CA LYS A 311 -9.64 10.64 44.23
C LYS A 311 -9.72 9.64 45.38
N TYR A 312 -9.18 8.42 45.19
CA TYR A 312 -9.10 7.43 46.25
C TYR A 312 -8.26 7.92 47.43
N LYS A 313 -7.11 8.57 47.18
CA LYS A 313 -6.27 9.14 48.26
C LYS A 313 -6.95 10.26 49.05
N VAL A 314 -7.77 11.08 48.41
CA VAL A 314 -8.56 12.11 49.09
C VAL A 314 -9.60 11.45 49.99
N TRP A 315 -10.35 10.48 49.46
CA TRP A 315 -11.33 9.73 50.23
C TRP A 315 -10.71 8.95 51.41
N GLU A 316 -9.56 8.31 51.21
CA GLU A 316 -8.83 7.60 52.27
C GLU A 316 -8.44 8.55 53.42
N ARG A 317 -8.05 9.78 53.09
CA ARG A 317 -7.75 10.82 54.08
C ARG A 317 -9.01 11.22 54.85
N ASP A 318 -10.13 11.42 54.16
CA ASP A 318 -11.40 11.81 54.78
C ASP A 318 -11.93 10.72 55.72
N VAL A 319 -11.86 9.45 55.31
CA VAL A 319 -12.23 8.30 56.16
C VAL A 319 -11.33 8.19 57.39
N LYS A 320 -10.01 8.36 57.24
CA LYS A 320 -9.10 8.37 58.40
C LYS A 320 -9.42 9.51 59.37
N ASN A 321 -9.80 10.67 58.86
CA ASN A 321 -10.23 11.80 59.68
C ASN A 321 -11.55 11.49 60.41
N THR A 322 -12.52 10.86 59.76
CA THR A 322 -13.78 10.43 60.38
C THR A 322 -13.54 9.39 61.49
N ILE A 323 -12.71 8.39 61.24
CA ILE A 323 -12.36 7.37 62.25
C ILE A 323 -11.65 8.01 63.45
N ASN A 324 -10.76 8.98 63.23
CA ASN A 324 -10.13 9.72 64.33
C ASN A 324 -11.16 10.50 65.16
N ILE A 325 -12.13 11.15 64.51
CA ILE A 325 -13.22 11.84 65.21
C ILE A 325 -14.07 10.85 66.03
N GLU A 326 -14.40 9.68 65.49
CA GLU A 326 -15.16 8.65 66.22
C GLU A 326 -14.37 8.09 67.42
N ASN A 327 -13.06 7.93 67.29
CA ASN A 327 -12.18 7.52 68.38
C ASN A 327 -12.07 8.60 69.46
N GLU A 328 -12.00 9.88 69.07
CA GLU A 328 -12.05 11.01 70.00
C GLU A 328 -13.39 11.09 70.72
N ILE A 329 -14.52 10.93 70.00
CA ILE A 329 -15.86 10.87 70.59
C ILE A 329 -15.97 9.69 71.57
N SER A 330 -15.44 8.52 71.21
CA SER A 330 -15.44 7.34 72.07
C SER A 330 -14.58 7.53 73.32
N SER A 331 -13.42 8.17 73.18
CA SER A 331 -12.54 8.55 74.30
C SER A 331 -13.24 9.53 75.25
N VAL A 332 -13.89 10.57 74.72
CA VAL A 332 -14.69 11.53 75.49
C VAL A 332 -15.85 10.82 76.19
N ALA A 333 -16.56 9.91 75.52
CA ALA A 333 -17.64 9.13 76.12
C ALA A 333 -17.15 8.22 77.27
N GLN A 334 -15.95 7.64 77.16
CA GLN A 334 -15.34 6.87 78.24
C GLN A 334 -14.94 7.75 79.42
N GLN A 335 -14.41 8.95 79.18
CA GLN A 335 -14.11 9.92 80.24
C GLN A 335 -15.39 10.35 80.98
N CYS A 336 -16.48 10.62 80.25
CA CYS A 336 -17.78 10.94 80.85
C CYS A 336 -18.30 9.79 81.74
N LYS A 337 -18.21 8.53 81.29
CA LYS A 337 -18.58 7.36 82.10
C LYS A 337 -17.72 7.17 83.34
N LYS A 338 -16.45 7.57 83.29
CA LYS A 338 -15.54 7.54 84.46
C LYS A 338 -15.96 8.58 85.49
N ILE A 339 -16.19 9.82 85.06
CA ILE A 339 -16.64 10.92 85.93
C ILE A 339 -17.98 10.56 86.60
N GLN A 340 -18.91 9.96 85.86
CA GLN A 340 -20.20 9.53 86.40
C GLN A 340 -20.05 8.44 87.48
N ARG A 341 -19.16 7.47 87.28
CA ARG A 341 -18.84 6.46 88.31
C ARG A 341 -18.19 7.06 89.54
N ASP A 342 -17.26 7.99 89.35
CA ASP A 342 -16.58 8.68 90.45
C ASP A 342 -17.58 9.52 91.28
N GLN A 343 -18.56 10.16 90.62
CA GLN A 343 -19.64 10.88 91.31
C GLN A 343 -20.63 9.95 92.04
N GLN A 344 -20.97 8.79 91.46
CA GLN A 344 -21.79 7.79 92.14
C GLN A 344 -21.08 7.18 93.35
N GLY A 345 -19.76 6.94 93.24
CA GLY A 345 -18.93 6.48 94.36
C GLY A 345 -18.87 7.49 95.51
N ARG A 346 -18.74 8.80 95.21
CA ARG A 346 -18.78 9.85 96.25
C ARG A 346 -20.14 9.92 96.95
N ARG A 347 -21.25 9.84 96.21
CA ARG A 347 -22.60 9.83 96.79
C ARG A 347 -22.88 8.59 97.65
N ALA A 348 -22.33 7.43 97.28
CA ALA A 348 -22.43 6.22 98.09
C ALA A 348 -21.61 6.30 99.39
N ASN A 349 -20.47 7.00 99.37
CA ASN A 349 -19.62 7.18 100.54
C ASN A 349 -20.16 8.25 101.51
N GLU A 350 -20.82 9.29 101.00
CA GLU A 350 -21.49 10.33 101.81
C GLU A 350 -22.79 9.84 102.47
N GLY A 351 -23.37 8.72 102.00
CA GLY A 351 -24.54 8.08 102.61
C GLY A 351 -24.23 7.02 103.67
N ALA A 352 -22.95 6.63 103.86
CA ALA A 352 -22.55 5.52 104.73
C ALA A 352 -21.98 5.93 106.10
N THR A 353 -21.93 7.23 106.42
CA THR A 353 -21.51 7.71 107.74
C THR A 353 -22.64 8.48 108.43
N ASN A 354 -23.68 7.75 108.85
CA ASN A 354 -24.59 8.15 109.91
C ASN A 354 -25.34 6.91 110.44
N SER A 355 -24.65 6.13 111.28
CA SER A 355 -25.29 5.29 112.30
C SER A 355 -24.27 4.99 113.42
N ASP A 356 -24.38 5.80 114.46
CA ASP A 356 -24.23 5.45 115.88
C ASP A 356 -22.93 4.81 116.41
N GLY A 357 -22.32 5.51 117.39
CA GLY A 357 -22.05 4.85 118.67
C GLY A 357 -20.63 4.88 119.25
N ASN A 358 -20.23 6.04 119.79
CA ASN A 358 -19.85 6.22 121.21
C ASN A 358 -18.64 5.42 121.82
N LYS A 359 -17.49 6.09 122.04
CA LYS A 359 -16.87 6.43 123.37
C LYS A 359 -15.34 6.59 123.34
N GLY A 360 -14.86 7.77 123.78
CA GLY A 360 -13.59 8.04 124.49
C GLY A 360 -12.29 7.89 123.67
N THR A 361 -11.24 8.70 123.76
CA THR A 361 -10.79 9.77 124.68
C THR A 361 -9.77 10.64 123.91
N SER A 362 -9.25 11.68 124.57
CA SER A 362 -8.45 12.78 124.03
C SER A 362 -7.13 12.38 123.38
N ASP A 363 -6.69 13.15 122.36
CA ASP A 363 -5.56 14.08 122.48
C ASP A 363 -5.28 14.79 121.14
N MET A 364 -5.22 16.13 121.19
CA MET A 364 -4.58 17.04 120.21
C MET A 364 -3.04 16.99 120.37
N PRO A 365 -2.16 17.59 119.52
CA PRO A 365 -2.32 18.68 118.51
C PRO A 365 -1.44 18.41 117.23
N PRO A 366 -0.83 19.41 116.53
CA PRO A 366 -1.41 20.33 115.55
C PRO A 366 -0.77 20.27 114.13
N VAL A 367 -1.39 21.05 113.24
CA VAL A 367 -1.01 21.48 111.87
C VAL A 367 0.44 22.02 111.77
N PRO A 368 1.06 21.98 110.57
CA PRO A 368 1.55 23.23 110.01
C PRO A 368 1.19 23.46 108.54
N SER A 369 0.69 24.69 108.32
CA SER A 369 0.71 25.43 107.07
C SER A 369 2.14 25.77 106.67
N GLY A 370 2.39 25.82 105.36
CA GLY A 370 3.05 26.97 104.73
C GLY A 370 4.58 26.94 104.61
N ALA A 371 5.06 26.84 103.37
CA ALA A 371 6.12 27.66 102.78
C ALA A 371 6.06 27.39 101.26
N ALA A 372 5.62 28.28 100.36
CA ALA A 372 6.07 29.64 100.05
C ALA A 372 7.51 29.71 99.50
N GLY A 373 7.62 30.26 98.29
CA GLY A 373 8.86 30.70 97.62
C GLY A 373 9.39 29.71 96.58
N ASP A 374 9.80 30.07 95.37
CA ASP A 374 9.75 31.34 94.65
C ASP A 374 9.94 31.05 93.15
N ARG A 375 9.31 31.91 92.36
CA ARG A 375 9.43 32.10 90.90
C ARG A 375 10.69 33.00 90.63
N PRO A 376 10.99 33.46 89.39
CA PRO A 376 11.45 32.73 88.21
C PRO A 376 12.68 33.45 87.54
N ASN A 377 13.02 33.00 86.32
CA ASN A 377 13.42 33.86 85.19
C ASN A 377 14.92 34.18 84.93
N SER A 378 15.38 33.78 83.73
CA SER A 378 16.19 34.52 82.74
C SER A 378 16.81 33.47 81.80
N GLY A 379 16.73 33.53 80.46
CA GLY A 379 16.65 34.67 79.57
C GLY A 379 18.05 34.98 79.04
N ARG A 380 18.47 34.39 77.90
CA ARG A 380 19.47 35.02 77.02
C ARG A 380 19.50 34.40 75.61
N ALA A 381 19.19 35.23 74.62
CA ALA A 381 19.52 35.05 73.21
C ALA A 381 20.91 35.65 72.92
N THR A 382 21.63 35.11 71.94
CA THR A 382 22.63 35.89 71.17
C THR A 382 22.83 35.29 69.77
N THR A 383 22.71 36.16 68.76
CA THR A 383 22.94 36.05 67.31
C THR A 383 24.42 36.16 66.93
N VAL A 384 24.93 35.48 65.90
CA VAL A 384 25.98 35.98 64.96
C VAL A 384 26.01 35.14 63.64
N SER A 385 26.13 35.81 62.48
CA SER A 385 26.58 35.31 61.14
C SER A 385 27.78 36.20 60.69
N PRO A 386 28.42 36.03 59.50
CA PRO A 386 29.10 34.91 58.80
C PRO A 386 30.61 35.23 58.53
N PRO A 387 31.39 34.45 57.73
CA PRO A 387 31.75 34.90 56.36
C PRO A 387 32.03 33.77 55.31
N GLY A 388 32.12 34.13 54.01
CA GLY A 388 32.65 33.30 52.89
C GLY A 388 34.18 33.48 52.69
N PRO A 389 34.73 33.53 51.46
CA PRO A 389 34.79 32.57 50.33
C PRO A 389 36.25 32.30 49.83
N GLN A 390 36.54 31.19 49.14
CA GLN A 390 37.72 30.95 48.27
C GLN A 390 37.36 29.79 47.29
N GLY A 391 37.72 29.68 46.01
CA GLY A 391 38.57 30.45 45.10
C GLY A 391 39.27 29.49 44.10
N SER A 392 39.24 29.86 42.80
CA SER A 392 40.35 29.73 41.82
C SER A 392 40.39 28.60 40.74
N GLY A 393 40.44 29.06 39.48
CA GLY A 393 41.24 28.52 38.35
C GLY A 393 40.42 28.09 37.12
N ALA A 394 40.24 28.78 35.98
CA ALA A 394 40.97 29.76 35.14
C ALA A 394 41.64 29.15 33.87
N GLY A 395 41.33 29.73 32.70
CA GLY A 395 42.05 29.65 31.41
C GLY A 395 41.14 29.30 30.21
N ASN A 396 40.51 30.24 29.46
CA ASN A 396 41.00 31.07 28.33
C ASN A 396 41.80 30.28 27.27
N GLY A 397 41.66 30.43 25.94
CA GLY A 397 40.95 31.29 24.98
C GLY A 397 41.34 30.76 23.57
N GLY A 398 40.54 30.88 22.52
CA GLY A 398 40.67 31.94 21.50
C GLY A 398 41.05 31.39 20.11
N ASP A 399 40.44 31.99 19.07
CA ASP A 399 40.93 32.17 17.69
C ASP A 399 40.77 31.09 16.59
N ASP A 400 39.84 31.35 15.66
CA ASP A 400 40.01 31.21 14.18
C ASP A 400 40.93 32.35 13.67
N PRO A 401 41.52 32.37 12.44
CA PRO A 401 41.40 31.49 11.26
C PRO A 401 42.78 31.13 10.62
N GLU A 402 42.78 30.41 9.46
CA GLU A 402 43.67 30.60 8.27
C GLU A 402 44.10 29.29 7.55
N LYS A 403 43.96 29.32 6.22
CA LYS A 403 44.74 28.55 5.22
C LYS A 403 45.88 29.46 4.74
N PRO A 404 47.10 28.97 4.42
CA PRO A 404 47.40 28.62 3.01
C PRO A 404 48.49 27.54 2.75
N GLY A 405 48.39 26.87 1.60
CA GLY A 405 49.50 26.58 0.65
C GLY A 405 50.49 25.43 0.89
N GLY A 406 50.72 24.60 -0.16
CA GLY A 406 52.04 23.99 -0.45
C GLY A 406 52.11 22.49 -0.84
N ASP A 407 52.20 22.23 -2.15
CA ASP A 407 52.55 21.01 -2.92
C ASP A 407 53.97 20.41 -2.60
N PRO A 408 54.58 19.36 -3.26
CA PRO A 408 54.15 18.46 -4.36
C PRO A 408 54.58 16.96 -4.21
N TYR A 409 54.05 16.03 -5.02
CA TYR A 409 54.85 15.07 -5.81
C TYR A 409 53.96 14.26 -6.76
N ALA A 410 54.36 14.33 -8.03
CA ALA A 410 53.69 13.82 -9.21
C ALA A 410 53.79 12.30 -9.39
N LYS A 411 52.82 11.72 -10.12
CA LYS A 411 53.08 11.07 -11.43
C LYS A 411 51.82 10.57 -12.16
N LYS A 412 51.71 11.04 -13.41
CA LYS A 412 51.23 10.39 -14.65
C LYS A 412 49.71 10.24 -14.94
N LYS A 413 49.26 11.13 -15.85
CA LYS A 413 48.31 10.91 -16.97
C LYS A 413 48.89 9.90 -17.99
N PRO A 414 48.13 9.26 -18.91
CA PRO A 414 47.09 9.82 -19.83
C PRO A 414 45.83 8.91 -19.95
N SER A 415 44.76 9.11 -20.72
CA SER A 415 44.32 10.00 -21.81
C SER A 415 42.79 9.82 -21.93
N ASP A 416 42.12 10.86 -22.40
CA ASP A 416 40.92 10.91 -23.24
C ASP A 416 40.08 9.61 -23.40
N GLY A 417 38.93 9.60 -22.74
CA GLY A 417 37.83 8.67 -22.97
C GLY A 417 36.50 9.42 -22.95
N VAL A 418 35.92 9.57 -24.15
CA VAL A 418 34.62 10.16 -24.45
C VAL A 418 33.54 9.62 -23.49
N PRO A 419 32.63 10.47 -22.94
CA PRO A 419 31.53 9.99 -22.12
C PRO A 419 30.61 9.10 -22.96
N SER A 420 30.58 7.81 -22.67
CA SER A 420 29.62 6.88 -23.27
C SER A 420 28.21 7.21 -22.79
N PRO A 421 27.21 7.18 -23.70
CA PRO A 421 25.85 7.60 -23.42
C PRO A 421 25.21 6.66 -22.40
N LYS A 422 24.56 7.24 -21.39
CA LYS A 422 23.71 6.52 -20.44
C LYS A 422 22.75 5.62 -21.20
N ALA A 423 22.79 4.32 -20.91
CA ALA A 423 21.81 3.37 -21.42
C ALA A 423 20.39 3.80 -20.98
N PRO A 424 19.41 3.82 -21.90
CA PRO A 424 18.05 4.23 -21.58
C PRO A 424 17.37 3.22 -20.65
N PRO A 425 16.54 3.69 -19.69
CA PRO A 425 15.78 2.84 -18.79
C PRO A 425 14.77 1.94 -19.54
N ALA A 426 14.46 0.78 -18.96
CA ALA A 426 13.48 -0.17 -19.47
C ALA A 426 12.11 0.51 -19.73
N PRO A 427 11.36 0.10 -20.77
CA PRO A 427 10.10 0.73 -21.13
C PRO A 427 9.02 0.46 -20.06
N PRO A 428 8.22 1.49 -19.71
CA PRO A 428 7.10 1.37 -18.78
C PRO A 428 5.97 0.51 -19.37
N PRO A 429 4.98 0.10 -18.55
CA PRO A 429 3.72 -0.40 -19.09
C PRO A 429 3.15 0.57 -20.13
N PRO A 430 2.51 0.05 -21.20
CA PRO A 430 2.02 0.88 -22.28
C PRO A 430 1.01 1.91 -21.73
N PRO A 431 1.08 3.17 -22.18
CA PRO A 431 0.04 4.14 -21.90
C PRO A 431 -1.30 3.63 -22.45
N PRO A 432 -2.45 4.05 -21.89
CA PRO A 432 -3.74 3.83 -22.54
C PRO A 432 -3.68 4.34 -24.00
N PRO A 433 -4.20 3.59 -24.98
CA PRO A 433 -4.18 4.02 -26.37
C PRO A 433 -5.11 5.22 -26.54
N GLY A 434 -4.57 6.34 -27.04
CA GLY A 434 -5.37 7.53 -27.31
C GLY A 434 -4.55 8.81 -27.41
N ARG A 435 -3.63 8.90 -28.38
CA ARG A 435 -3.05 10.17 -28.78
C ARG A 435 -3.96 10.77 -29.86
N LEU A 436 -5.00 11.49 -29.46
CA LEU A 436 -5.68 12.43 -30.36
C LEU A 436 -4.76 13.64 -30.55
N GLY A 437 -4.40 13.87 -31.81
CA GLY A 437 -3.47 14.92 -32.21
C GLY A 437 -4.00 16.31 -31.90
N GLY A 438 -3.14 17.11 -31.29
CA GLY A 438 -3.26 18.55 -31.18
C GLY A 438 -1.97 19.06 -30.57
N GLY A 439 -1.16 19.78 -31.34
CA GLY A 439 0.09 20.38 -30.88
C GLY A 439 -0.18 21.42 -29.80
N ALA A 440 -0.30 20.98 -28.54
CA ALA A 440 -0.25 21.83 -27.38
C ALA A 440 1.18 21.82 -26.83
N ARG A 441 1.71 23.02 -26.58
CA ARG A 441 2.90 23.27 -25.75
C ARG A 441 2.85 22.44 -24.46
N PRO A 442 3.97 22.15 -23.77
CA PRO A 442 3.96 21.47 -22.46
C PRO A 442 2.99 22.19 -21.52
N GLY A 443 1.76 21.68 -21.46
CA GLY A 443 0.57 22.44 -21.09
C GLY A 443 0.36 22.35 -19.60
N GLY A 444 0.13 23.51 -18.99
CA GLY A 444 -0.08 23.65 -17.57
C GLY A 444 -1.18 22.74 -17.04
N TRP A 445 -0.96 22.30 -15.80
CA TRP A 445 -1.87 21.55 -14.94
C TRP A 445 -3.21 22.25 -14.68
N SER A 446 -3.29 23.54 -14.99
CA SER A 446 -4.49 24.36 -14.89
C SER A 446 -5.56 23.86 -15.86
N LYS A 447 -6.55 23.16 -15.31
CA LYS A 447 -7.85 22.96 -15.96
C LYS A 447 -8.41 24.35 -16.34
N PRO A 448 -9.06 24.50 -17.51
CA PRO A 448 -10.08 25.53 -17.66
C PRO A 448 -11.08 25.41 -16.50
N GLU A 449 -11.57 26.52 -15.95
CA GLU A 449 -12.53 26.55 -14.83
C GLU A 449 -13.78 25.64 -15.06
N ASP A 450 -14.10 25.32 -16.32
CA ASP A 450 -15.25 24.50 -16.72
C ASP A 450 -14.93 23.02 -17.01
N ALA A 451 -13.70 22.55 -16.83
CA ALA A 451 -13.34 21.16 -17.14
C ALA A 451 -13.57 20.21 -15.96
N LEU A 452 -14.42 19.20 -16.15
CA LEU A 452 -14.71 18.14 -15.16
C LEU A 452 -13.44 17.63 -14.47
N ALA A 453 -13.48 17.54 -13.14
CA ALA A 453 -12.28 17.27 -12.38
C ALA A 453 -11.64 15.91 -12.73
N ILE A 454 -12.47 14.92 -13.05
CA ILE A 454 -12.09 13.57 -13.48
C ILE A 454 -11.17 13.55 -14.71
N LYS A 455 -11.27 14.55 -15.60
CA LYS A 455 -10.44 14.61 -16.82
C LYS A 455 -8.96 14.84 -16.52
N ALA A 456 -8.60 15.51 -15.42
CA ALA A 456 -7.19 15.61 -15.06
C ALA A 456 -6.62 14.29 -14.55
N HIS A 457 -7.43 13.51 -13.81
CA HIS A 457 -7.02 12.19 -13.36
C HIS A 457 -6.74 11.25 -14.54
N GLN A 458 -7.64 11.22 -15.54
CA GLN A 458 -7.51 10.36 -16.72
C GLN A 458 -6.52 10.92 -17.77
N GLY A 459 -6.08 12.17 -17.63
CA GLY A 459 -5.26 12.86 -18.61
C GLY A 459 -3.75 12.65 -18.45
N PRO A 460 -2.92 13.53 -19.02
CA PRO A 460 -1.45 13.46 -18.93
C PRO A 460 -0.89 13.46 -17.50
N ALA A 461 -1.69 13.93 -16.54
CA ALA A 461 -1.36 13.98 -15.12
C ALA A 461 -1.59 12.66 -14.38
N TYR A 462 -2.18 11.63 -15.02
CA TYR A 462 -2.43 10.31 -14.44
C TYR A 462 -1.26 9.73 -13.61
N PRO A 463 0.02 9.81 -14.05
CA PRO A 463 1.14 9.30 -13.27
C PRO A 463 1.24 9.88 -11.86
N TYR A 464 0.81 11.12 -11.65
CA TYR A 464 0.87 11.77 -10.34
C TYR A 464 -0.26 11.28 -9.44
N TYR A 465 -1.50 11.23 -9.93
CA TYR A 465 -2.63 10.71 -9.16
C TYR A 465 -2.45 9.23 -8.78
N SER A 466 -1.99 8.41 -9.72
CA SER A 466 -1.75 6.99 -9.48
C SER A 466 -0.57 6.76 -8.52
N SER A 467 0.54 7.49 -8.68
CA SER A 467 1.66 7.37 -7.72
C SER A 467 1.32 7.90 -6.33
N PHE A 468 0.44 8.91 -6.22
CA PHE A 468 -0.02 9.46 -4.95
C PHE A 468 -0.83 8.43 -4.17
N THR A 469 -1.79 7.78 -4.83
CA THR A 469 -2.62 6.73 -4.22
C THR A 469 -1.83 5.48 -3.84
N ILE A 470 -0.84 5.09 -4.66
CA ILE A 470 0.10 4.01 -4.29
C ILE A 470 0.95 4.40 -3.06
N ALA A 471 1.35 5.67 -2.92
CA ALA A 471 2.07 6.14 -1.74
C ALA A 471 1.20 6.11 -0.46
N LEU A 472 -0.09 6.47 -0.57
CA LEU A 472 -1.04 6.31 0.54
C LEU A 472 -1.11 4.85 0.99
N GLU A 473 -1.28 3.93 0.04
CA GLU A 473 -1.35 2.48 0.28
C GLU A 473 -0.07 1.95 0.94
N LYS A 474 1.11 2.29 0.42
CA LYS A 474 2.41 1.90 0.99
C LYS A 474 2.60 2.35 2.44
N LEU A 475 2.03 3.50 2.79
CA LEU A 475 2.13 4.08 4.13
C LEU A 475 0.96 3.69 5.05
N GLY A 476 -0.01 2.92 4.55
CA GLY A 476 -1.20 2.55 5.30
C GLY A 476 -2.08 3.75 5.67
N ILE A 477 -2.06 4.81 4.86
CA ILE A 477 -2.89 6.01 5.03
C ILE A 477 -4.25 5.72 4.39
N ALA A 478 -5.30 5.71 5.21
CA ALA A 478 -6.63 5.31 4.79
C ALA A 478 -7.34 6.36 3.92
N ASP A 479 -7.15 7.64 4.23
CA ASP A 479 -7.78 8.76 3.54
C ASP A 479 -6.72 9.79 3.11
N TYR A 480 -6.86 10.39 1.93
CA TYR A 480 -5.89 11.35 1.41
C TYR A 480 -5.83 12.65 2.24
N HIS A 481 -6.81 12.91 3.10
CA HIS A 481 -6.78 13.97 4.10
C HIS A 481 -5.95 13.62 5.35
N ASP A 482 -5.62 12.35 5.58
CA ASP A 482 -4.93 11.86 6.78
C ASP A 482 -3.39 11.89 6.67
N ILE A 483 -2.84 12.60 5.69
CA ILE A 483 -1.39 12.77 5.53
C ILE A 483 -0.86 13.70 6.64
N LYS A 484 -0.38 13.12 7.74
CA LYS A 484 0.16 13.87 8.90
C LYS A 484 1.66 14.15 8.79
N ASP A 485 2.41 13.23 8.20
CA ASP A 485 3.85 13.33 7.99
C ASP A 485 4.11 13.53 6.49
N GLU A 486 4.03 14.79 6.07
CA GLU A 486 4.21 15.18 4.66
C GLU A 486 5.62 14.84 4.16
N GLU A 487 6.66 14.91 5.01
CA GLU A 487 8.03 14.62 4.60
C GLU A 487 8.20 13.13 4.24
N THR A 488 7.73 12.25 5.12
CA THR A 488 7.73 10.80 4.86
C THR A 488 6.85 10.47 3.64
N PHE A 489 5.67 11.08 3.53
CA PHE A 489 4.79 10.89 2.38
C PHE A 489 5.46 11.31 1.06
N LEU A 490 6.08 12.50 1.02
CA LEU A 490 6.78 12.99 -0.16
C LEU A 490 7.95 12.11 -0.56
N SER A 491 8.69 11.58 0.41
CA SER A 491 9.80 10.66 0.14
C SER A 491 9.32 9.42 -0.60
N VAL A 492 8.27 8.76 -0.07
CA VAL A 492 7.68 7.57 -0.70
C VAL A 492 7.01 7.91 -2.03
N TRP A 493 6.29 9.02 -2.11
CA TRP A 493 5.61 9.44 -3.32
C TRP A 493 6.59 9.78 -4.44
N ARG A 494 7.73 10.43 -4.15
CA ARG A 494 8.81 10.66 -5.12
C ARG A 494 9.39 9.35 -5.64
N GLU A 495 9.64 8.38 -4.78
CA GLU A 495 10.15 7.06 -5.18
C GLU A 495 9.18 6.36 -6.15
N VAL A 496 7.89 6.30 -5.79
CA VAL A 496 6.86 5.70 -6.64
C VAL A 496 6.68 6.49 -7.94
N GLY A 497 6.62 7.82 -7.84
CA GLY A 497 6.41 8.72 -8.96
C GLY A 497 7.53 8.65 -10.00
N GLN A 498 8.79 8.50 -9.57
CA GLN A 498 9.92 8.29 -10.49
C GLN A 498 9.72 7.05 -11.38
N ASN A 499 9.23 5.95 -10.81
CA ASN A 499 8.93 4.72 -11.56
C ASN A 499 7.78 4.91 -12.55
N MET A 500 6.86 5.84 -12.27
CA MET A 500 5.74 6.20 -13.13
C MET A 500 6.01 7.39 -14.06
N ARG A 501 7.22 7.95 -14.05
CA ARG A 501 7.63 9.17 -14.80
C ARG A 501 6.90 10.45 -14.35
N ALA A 502 6.36 10.49 -13.14
CA ALA A 502 5.95 11.73 -12.48
C ALA A 502 7.21 12.47 -11.96
N LYS A 503 7.35 13.75 -12.32
CA LYS A 503 8.51 14.59 -11.99
C LYS A 503 8.09 15.78 -11.13
N ASN A 504 9.02 16.42 -10.43
CA ASN A 504 8.72 17.63 -9.64
C ASN A 504 7.60 17.40 -8.62
N ILE A 505 7.72 16.32 -7.84
CA ILE A 505 6.82 16.01 -6.72
C ILE A 505 7.31 16.79 -5.49
N ASP A 506 6.46 17.67 -4.97
CA ASP A 506 6.70 18.57 -3.85
C ASP A 506 5.41 18.79 -3.03
N GLU A 507 5.52 19.55 -1.93
CA GLU A 507 4.40 19.86 -1.02
C GLU A 507 3.24 20.56 -1.74
N ASP A 508 3.54 21.47 -2.67
CA ASP A 508 2.51 22.17 -3.42
C ASP A 508 1.75 21.18 -4.33
N ARG A 509 2.44 20.18 -4.90
CA ARG A 509 1.78 19.11 -5.66
C ARG A 509 0.85 18.26 -4.80
N ILE A 510 1.12 18.08 -3.51
CA ILE A 510 0.19 17.39 -2.59
C ILE A 510 -1.13 18.18 -2.55
N LYS A 511 -1.04 19.48 -2.24
CA LYS A 511 -2.22 20.35 -2.11
C LYS A 511 -3.05 20.38 -3.39
N GLU A 512 -2.40 20.45 -4.55
CA GLU A 512 -3.08 20.40 -5.85
C GLU A 512 -3.84 19.09 -6.06
N ILE A 513 -3.22 17.93 -5.76
CA ILE A 513 -3.86 16.62 -5.93
C ILE A 513 -5.01 16.44 -4.95
N VAL A 514 -4.82 16.79 -3.67
CA VAL A 514 -5.87 16.75 -2.65
C VAL A 514 -7.06 17.62 -3.09
N THR A 515 -6.81 18.86 -3.52
CA THR A 515 -7.85 19.76 -4.04
C THR A 515 -8.57 19.15 -5.25
N SER A 516 -7.84 18.45 -6.13
CA SER A 516 -8.48 17.79 -7.27
C SER A 516 -9.25 16.53 -6.88
N PHE A 517 -8.84 15.79 -5.84
CA PHE A 517 -9.65 14.69 -5.29
C PHE A 517 -10.93 15.22 -4.65
N ASP A 518 -10.87 16.32 -3.91
CA ASP A 518 -12.04 16.98 -3.34
C ASP A 518 -13.01 17.45 -4.42
N ALA A 519 -12.51 18.07 -5.49
CA ALA A 519 -13.32 18.46 -6.63
C ALA A 519 -14.01 17.25 -7.27
N MET A 520 -13.28 16.16 -7.51
CA MET A 520 -13.87 14.92 -8.06
C MET A 520 -14.93 14.32 -7.13
N ALA A 521 -14.69 14.30 -5.82
CA ALA A 521 -15.63 13.78 -4.83
C ALA A 521 -16.92 14.63 -4.77
N ASN A 522 -16.79 15.95 -4.87
CA ASN A 522 -17.91 16.90 -4.86
C ASN A 522 -18.73 16.84 -6.16
N GLU A 523 -18.06 16.69 -7.30
CA GLU A 523 -18.71 16.59 -8.61
C GLU A 523 -19.34 15.21 -8.86
N TRP A 524 -18.97 14.16 -8.10
CA TRP A 524 -19.28 12.76 -8.43
C TRP A 524 -20.77 12.46 -8.62
N SER A 525 -21.65 13.10 -7.83
CA SER A 525 -23.10 12.91 -7.96
C SER A 525 -23.70 13.59 -9.19
N SER A 526 -22.98 14.53 -9.80
CA SER A 526 -23.41 15.24 -11.01
C SER A 526 -22.99 14.55 -12.30
N TYR A 527 -22.02 13.63 -12.23
CA TYR A 527 -21.51 12.87 -13.36
C TYR A 527 -22.55 11.91 -13.94
N LYS A 528 -22.53 11.71 -15.26
CA LYS A 528 -23.39 10.72 -15.92
C LYS A 528 -23.12 9.32 -15.36
N LYS A 529 -24.15 8.73 -14.76
CA LYS A 529 -24.09 7.35 -14.26
C LYS A 529 -23.95 6.35 -15.41
N SER A 530 -23.16 5.31 -15.18
CA SER A 530 -23.11 4.16 -16.06
C SER A 530 -24.40 3.35 -15.91
N ASP A 531 -24.88 2.80 -17.02
CA ASP A 531 -26.01 1.87 -17.11
C ASP A 531 -25.54 0.41 -17.30
N ALA A 532 -24.22 0.17 -17.28
CA ALA A 532 -23.64 -1.15 -17.40
C ALA A 532 -24.02 -2.03 -16.19
N THR A 533 -24.32 -3.31 -16.45
CA THR A 533 -24.59 -4.32 -15.43
C THR A 533 -23.34 -5.08 -14.99
N GLU A 534 -22.32 -5.09 -15.85
CA GLU A 534 -21.02 -5.67 -15.60
C GLU A 534 -19.93 -4.86 -16.29
N VAL A 535 -18.72 -4.87 -15.72
CA VAL A 535 -17.54 -4.22 -16.29
C VAL A 535 -16.28 -5.01 -15.98
N PHE A 536 -15.24 -4.76 -16.77
CA PHE A 536 -14.01 -5.52 -16.80
C PHE A 536 -12.80 -4.62 -16.67
N ARG A 537 -11.76 -5.12 -16.02
CA ARG A 537 -10.48 -4.43 -15.94
C ARG A 537 -9.35 -5.43 -16.08
N GLY A 538 -8.37 -5.12 -16.92
CA GLY A 538 -7.16 -5.92 -17.01
C GLY A 538 -6.01 -5.24 -16.25
N ASP A 539 -5.34 -6.01 -15.39
CA ASP A 539 -4.15 -5.59 -14.66
C ASP A 539 -2.96 -6.54 -14.91
N THR A 540 -1.76 -6.01 -14.73
CA THR A 540 -0.55 -6.85 -14.71
C THR A 540 -0.39 -7.50 -13.34
N LEU A 541 0.49 -8.50 -13.22
CA LEU A 541 0.80 -9.15 -11.93
C LEU A 541 1.33 -8.18 -10.85
N ASN A 542 1.69 -6.93 -11.20
CA ASN A 542 2.09 -5.93 -10.21
C ASN A 542 0.99 -5.62 -9.20
N VAL A 543 -0.28 -5.83 -9.57
CA VAL A 543 -1.45 -5.58 -8.70
C VAL A 543 -1.43 -6.44 -7.42
N ARG A 544 -0.70 -7.56 -7.41
CA ARG A 544 -0.49 -8.38 -6.20
C ARG A 544 0.18 -7.59 -5.05
N GLY A 545 0.95 -6.55 -5.37
CA GLY A 545 1.60 -5.72 -4.36
C GLY A 545 0.63 -4.86 -3.55
N SER A 546 -0.56 -4.59 -4.11
CA SER A 546 -1.62 -3.79 -3.48
C SER A 546 -2.59 -4.65 -2.66
N TYR A 547 -2.76 -5.93 -3.05
CA TYR A 547 -3.74 -6.82 -2.42
C TYR A 547 -3.05 -8.06 -1.85
N GLY A 548 -2.83 -8.07 -0.53
CA GLY A 548 -2.18 -9.20 0.16
C GLY A 548 -2.90 -10.53 -0.08
N TRP A 549 -4.24 -10.53 -0.03
CA TRP A 549 -5.06 -11.71 -0.31
C TRP A 549 -4.87 -12.26 -1.73
N LEU A 550 -4.65 -11.38 -2.71
CA LEU A 550 -4.37 -11.79 -4.09
C LEU A 550 -2.97 -12.35 -4.21
N ASN A 551 -1.99 -11.74 -3.53
CA ASN A 551 -0.63 -12.24 -3.50
C ASN A 551 -0.57 -13.66 -2.92
N ASP A 552 -1.24 -13.88 -1.79
CA ASP A 552 -1.29 -15.19 -1.13
C ASP A 552 -1.94 -16.24 -2.05
N PHE A 553 -3.02 -15.90 -2.74
CA PHE A 553 -3.66 -16.78 -3.73
C PHE A 553 -2.75 -17.10 -4.92
N ILE A 554 -2.08 -16.09 -5.48
CA ILE A 554 -1.14 -16.27 -6.59
C ILE A 554 0.03 -17.16 -6.16
N GLU A 555 0.66 -16.89 -5.02
CA GLU A 555 1.79 -17.68 -4.51
C GLU A 555 1.40 -19.15 -4.25
N ALA A 556 0.19 -19.37 -3.72
CA ALA A 556 -0.32 -20.72 -3.46
C ALA A 556 -0.58 -21.51 -4.76
N THR A 557 -0.97 -20.82 -5.84
CA THR A 557 -1.45 -21.47 -7.07
C THR A 557 -0.48 -21.39 -8.25
N GLU A 558 0.58 -20.59 -8.18
CA GLU A 558 1.50 -20.34 -9.30
C GLU A 558 2.11 -21.64 -9.84
N LYS A 559 2.40 -22.59 -8.95
CA LYS A 559 3.03 -23.88 -9.29
C LYS A 559 2.08 -24.97 -9.75
N ASP A 560 0.77 -24.78 -9.58
CA ASP A 560 -0.19 -25.81 -9.94
C ASP A 560 -0.31 -25.95 -11.47
N ALA A 561 -0.88 -27.02 -12.00
CA ALA A 561 -1.21 -27.10 -13.44
C ALA A 561 -2.71 -26.96 -13.70
N GLY A 562 -3.54 -27.18 -12.68
CA GLY A 562 -5.00 -27.21 -12.78
C GLY A 562 -5.67 -25.85 -12.61
N ALA A 563 -6.93 -25.78 -13.03
CA ALA A 563 -7.79 -24.67 -12.68
C ALA A 563 -8.12 -24.72 -11.18
N MET A 564 -8.17 -23.57 -10.53
CA MET A 564 -8.56 -23.46 -9.13
C MET A 564 -9.54 -22.30 -8.98
N SER A 565 -10.50 -22.46 -8.08
CA SER A 565 -11.45 -21.42 -7.69
C SER A 565 -11.55 -21.41 -6.18
N ILE A 566 -11.49 -20.24 -5.57
CA ILE A 566 -11.84 -20.05 -4.17
C ILE A 566 -12.89 -18.97 -4.05
N ASP A 567 -13.93 -19.25 -3.27
CA ASP A 567 -14.91 -18.24 -2.91
C ASP A 567 -14.32 -17.38 -1.78
N LEU A 568 -14.59 -16.08 -1.84
CA LEU A 568 -14.20 -15.12 -0.84
C LEU A 568 -15.44 -14.35 -0.38
N ASP A 569 -15.40 -13.93 0.88
CA ASP A 569 -16.38 -13.02 1.49
C ASP A 569 -15.58 -11.87 2.11
N LEU A 570 -15.10 -10.99 1.23
CA LEU A 570 -14.18 -9.92 1.61
C LEU A 570 -14.64 -8.58 1.03
N GLU A 571 -15.08 -7.67 1.90
CA GLU A 571 -15.30 -6.28 1.51
C GLU A 571 -13.97 -5.49 1.55
N VAL A 572 -13.66 -4.81 0.45
CA VAL A 572 -12.50 -3.92 0.34
C VAL A 572 -12.92 -2.54 -0.17
N LYS A 573 -12.12 -1.53 0.17
CA LYS A 573 -12.21 -0.20 -0.44
C LYS A 573 -11.12 -0.09 -1.49
N CYS A 574 -11.48 0.40 -2.67
CA CYS A 574 -10.51 0.63 -3.72
C CYS A 574 -9.50 1.71 -3.29
N SER A 575 -8.21 1.39 -3.32
CA SER A 575 -7.13 2.34 -3.00
C SER A 575 -6.85 3.35 -4.11
N THR A 576 -7.45 3.18 -5.29
CA THR A 576 -7.31 4.09 -6.44
C THR A 576 -8.67 4.45 -7.04
N MET A 577 -8.74 5.49 -7.85
CA MET A 577 -9.84 5.59 -8.82
C MET A 577 -9.67 4.47 -9.85
N MET A 578 -10.77 3.79 -10.18
CA MET A 578 -10.71 2.59 -11.02
C MET A 578 -11.45 2.79 -12.33
N SER A 579 -10.69 2.80 -13.43
CA SER A 579 -11.20 2.73 -14.80
C SER A 579 -11.47 1.27 -15.20
N THR A 580 -12.63 1.03 -15.82
CA THR A 580 -13.12 -0.28 -16.27
C THR A 580 -13.81 -0.17 -17.62
N SER A 581 -13.88 -1.25 -18.40
CA SER A 581 -14.60 -1.31 -19.67
C SER A 581 -15.88 -2.12 -19.55
N SER A 582 -16.91 -1.79 -20.32
CA SER A 582 -18.04 -2.69 -20.56
C SER A 582 -17.67 -3.89 -21.45
N ASP A 583 -16.58 -3.82 -22.20
CA ASP A 583 -16.14 -4.86 -23.13
C ASP A 583 -14.82 -5.53 -22.67
N PRO A 584 -14.84 -6.84 -22.35
CA PRO A 584 -13.63 -7.56 -21.95
C PRO A 584 -12.63 -7.72 -23.11
N GLU A 585 -13.05 -7.55 -24.36
CA GLU A 585 -12.18 -7.64 -25.53
C GLU A 585 -11.31 -6.40 -25.76
N MET A 586 -11.54 -5.32 -25.00
CA MET A 586 -10.77 -4.09 -25.11
C MET A 586 -9.27 -4.36 -25.00
N GLY A 587 -8.48 -3.70 -25.85
CA GLY A 587 -7.05 -3.96 -25.98
C GLY A 587 -6.22 -3.68 -24.71
N TYR A 588 -6.78 -2.97 -23.72
CA TYR A 588 -6.13 -2.79 -22.42
C TYR A 588 -6.58 -3.82 -21.36
N VAL A 589 -7.66 -4.58 -21.64
CA VAL A 589 -8.19 -5.67 -20.79
C VAL A 589 -7.67 -7.02 -21.30
N LYS A 590 -8.05 -7.41 -22.51
CA LYS A 590 -7.80 -8.74 -23.11
C LYS A 590 -6.36 -9.27 -22.98
N PRO A 591 -5.28 -8.46 -23.14
CA PRO A 591 -3.92 -8.99 -23.08
C PRO A 591 -3.32 -9.07 -21.67
N LYS A 592 -4.11 -8.86 -20.62
CA LYS A 592 -3.61 -8.76 -19.24
C LYS A 592 -3.59 -10.11 -18.54
N THR A 593 -2.68 -10.29 -17.59
CA THR A 593 -2.56 -11.55 -16.84
C THR A 593 -3.63 -11.70 -15.77
N VAL A 594 -4.06 -10.60 -15.16
CA VAL A 594 -5.14 -10.55 -14.17
C VAL A 594 -6.32 -9.82 -14.80
N MET A 595 -7.51 -10.42 -14.73
CA MET A 595 -8.76 -9.78 -15.12
C MET A 595 -9.65 -9.61 -13.89
N TRP A 596 -10.21 -8.43 -13.70
CA TRP A 596 -11.33 -8.22 -12.81
C TRP A 596 -12.62 -8.33 -13.61
N HIS A 597 -13.58 -9.04 -13.06
CA HIS A 597 -14.96 -9.12 -13.54
C HIS A 597 -15.86 -8.56 -12.45
N PHE A 598 -16.42 -7.38 -12.71
CA PHE A 598 -17.23 -6.65 -11.75
C PHE A 598 -18.71 -6.75 -12.08
N LYS A 599 -19.51 -7.19 -11.10
CA LYS A 599 -20.98 -7.08 -11.12
C LYS A 599 -21.38 -5.70 -10.60
N LEU A 600 -22.30 -5.04 -11.29
CA LEU A 600 -22.77 -3.69 -10.97
C LEU A 600 -24.25 -3.72 -10.55
N PRO A 601 -24.54 -3.81 -9.24
CA PRO A 601 -25.90 -3.74 -8.73
C PRO A 601 -26.47 -2.32 -8.84
N GLU A 602 -27.80 -2.20 -8.76
CA GLU A 602 -28.47 -0.90 -8.72
C GLU A 602 -27.89 0.00 -7.61
N GLY A 603 -27.65 1.27 -7.93
CA GLY A 603 -27.06 2.23 -7.00
C GLY A 603 -25.53 2.21 -6.92
N HIS A 604 -24.84 1.45 -7.78
CA HIS A 604 -23.38 1.49 -7.87
C HIS A 604 -22.83 2.92 -8.12
N GLN A 605 -21.56 3.12 -7.79
CA GLN A 605 -20.92 4.44 -7.92
C GLN A 605 -20.32 4.72 -9.32
N GLY A 606 -20.25 3.73 -10.21
CA GLY A 606 -19.70 3.88 -11.56
C GLY A 606 -20.32 5.00 -12.41
N VAL A 607 -19.47 5.76 -13.11
CA VAL A 607 -19.85 6.88 -14.00
C VAL A 607 -19.19 6.73 -15.37
N CYS A 608 -19.86 7.21 -16.42
CA CYS A 608 -19.39 7.24 -17.82
C CYS A 608 -18.96 8.66 -18.19
N GLU A 609 -18.00 9.21 -17.46
CA GLU A 609 -17.50 10.58 -17.63
C GLU A 609 -15.99 10.64 -17.86
N GLY A 610 -15.56 11.74 -18.47
CA GLY A 610 -14.15 12.10 -18.59
C GLY A 610 -13.59 12.05 -20.01
N ILE A 611 -12.35 11.59 -20.19
CA ILE A 611 -11.65 11.55 -21.48
C ILE A 611 -12.14 10.38 -22.34
N TYR A 612 -12.46 9.24 -21.71
CA TYR A 612 -12.87 8.02 -22.40
C TYR A 612 -14.40 7.84 -22.49
N GLY A 613 -15.18 8.71 -21.82
CA GLY A 613 -16.62 8.82 -21.96
C GLY A 613 -17.37 7.51 -21.74
N GLU A 614 -18.32 7.19 -22.63
CA GLU A 614 -19.18 6.00 -22.53
C GLU A 614 -18.44 4.67 -22.72
N ALA A 615 -17.22 4.68 -23.26
CA ALA A 615 -16.42 3.46 -23.43
C ALA A 615 -15.78 2.98 -22.12
N GLU A 616 -15.80 3.81 -21.07
CA GLU A 616 -15.18 3.52 -19.78
C GLU A 616 -16.14 3.86 -18.63
N THR A 617 -16.36 2.89 -17.74
CA THR A 617 -16.98 3.16 -16.45
C THR A 617 -15.89 3.39 -15.41
N THR A 618 -15.90 4.56 -14.77
CA THR A 618 -14.94 4.91 -13.71
C THR A 618 -15.60 4.86 -12.34
N PHE A 619 -14.91 4.31 -11.35
CA PHE A 619 -15.33 4.27 -9.95
C PHE A 619 -14.50 5.24 -9.09
N PRO A 620 -15.11 5.83 -8.04
CA PRO A 620 -14.43 6.81 -7.22
C PRO A 620 -13.31 6.17 -6.40
N LEU A 621 -12.41 7.01 -5.89
CA LEU A 621 -11.49 6.61 -4.84
C LEU A 621 -12.29 6.10 -3.63
N TYR A 622 -11.83 5.04 -2.97
CA TYR A 622 -12.50 4.39 -1.84
C TYR A 622 -13.86 3.76 -2.16
N ASN A 623 -14.18 3.55 -3.45
CA ASN A 623 -15.33 2.76 -3.84
C ASN A 623 -15.31 1.41 -3.12
N ARG A 624 -16.44 1.05 -2.51
CA ARG A 624 -16.60 -0.23 -1.82
C ARG A 624 -16.84 -1.32 -2.85
N MET A 625 -16.16 -2.45 -2.69
CA MET A 625 -16.43 -3.64 -3.49
C MET A 625 -16.36 -4.87 -2.59
N HIS A 626 -17.17 -5.87 -2.92
CA HIS A 626 -17.14 -7.19 -2.32
C HIS A 626 -16.37 -8.13 -3.26
N ILE A 627 -15.33 -8.80 -2.78
CA ILE A 627 -14.61 -9.81 -3.55
C ILE A 627 -15.35 -11.13 -3.39
N ASP A 628 -15.93 -11.63 -4.48
CA ASP A 628 -16.80 -12.81 -4.50
C ASP A 628 -15.98 -14.10 -4.67
N ALA A 629 -15.02 -14.10 -5.60
CA ALA A 629 -14.20 -15.28 -5.88
C ALA A 629 -12.88 -14.92 -6.57
N LEU A 630 -11.91 -15.81 -6.42
CA LEU A 630 -10.66 -15.80 -7.19
C LEU A 630 -10.55 -17.08 -8.00
N HIS A 631 -10.21 -16.92 -9.28
CA HIS A 631 -9.98 -18.02 -10.19
C HIS A 631 -8.55 -18.01 -10.70
N ARG A 632 -7.99 -19.20 -10.83
CA ARG A 632 -6.73 -19.46 -11.48
C ARG A 632 -7.00 -20.27 -12.74
N LEU A 633 -6.58 -19.73 -13.88
CA LEU A 633 -6.81 -20.30 -15.21
C LEU A 633 -5.50 -20.88 -15.78
N PRO A 634 -5.46 -22.19 -16.09
CA PRO A 634 -4.35 -22.80 -16.79
C PRO A 634 -4.05 -22.11 -18.13
N ALA A 635 -2.81 -22.26 -18.61
CA ALA A 635 -2.42 -21.77 -19.91
C ALA A 635 -3.34 -22.33 -21.01
N GLY A 636 -3.78 -21.46 -21.93
CA GLY A 636 -4.69 -21.83 -23.02
C GLY A 636 -6.17 -21.92 -22.64
N GLN A 637 -6.52 -21.90 -21.35
CA GLN A 637 -7.91 -21.83 -20.92
C GLN A 637 -8.39 -20.38 -20.84
N ALA A 638 -9.69 -20.21 -21.08
CA ALA A 638 -10.39 -18.94 -20.99
C ALA A 638 -11.33 -18.94 -19.78
N TYR A 639 -11.60 -17.76 -19.26
CA TYR A 639 -12.59 -17.58 -18.20
C TYR A 639 -13.98 -18.04 -18.69
N LEU A 640 -14.70 -18.79 -17.85
CA LEU A 640 -15.99 -19.42 -18.18
C LEU A 640 -15.98 -20.29 -19.46
N GLY A 641 -14.80 -20.72 -19.92
CA GLY A 641 -14.66 -21.49 -21.17
C GLY A 641 -14.88 -20.67 -22.45
N ASP A 642 -15.10 -19.35 -22.37
CA ASP A 642 -15.39 -18.50 -23.52
C ASP A 642 -14.14 -17.74 -23.98
N ALA A 643 -13.33 -18.41 -24.79
CA ALA A 643 -12.12 -17.83 -25.37
C ALA A 643 -12.41 -16.71 -26.39
N LYS A 644 -13.61 -16.66 -26.96
CA LYS A 644 -13.98 -15.60 -27.91
C LYS A 644 -14.12 -14.29 -27.15
N ARG A 645 -14.91 -14.30 -26.08
CA ARG A 645 -15.21 -13.13 -25.24
C ARG A 645 -14.04 -12.70 -24.35
N PHE A 646 -13.39 -13.63 -23.65
CA PHE A 646 -12.37 -13.28 -22.65
C PHE A 646 -10.93 -13.48 -23.12
N GLY A 647 -10.73 -14.17 -24.24
CA GLY A 647 -9.38 -14.59 -24.66
C GLY A 647 -8.77 -15.62 -23.69
N THR A 648 -7.50 -15.96 -23.95
CA THR A 648 -6.77 -17.00 -23.22
C THR A 648 -5.50 -16.47 -22.53
N GLN A 649 -5.38 -15.15 -22.38
CA GLN A 649 -4.18 -14.53 -21.79
C GLN A 649 -4.27 -14.42 -20.26
N HIS A 650 -5.49 -14.30 -19.72
CA HIS A 650 -5.73 -14.23 -18.28
C HIS A 650 -5.32 -15.52 -17.58
N ARG A 651 -4.52 -15.39 -16.52
CA ARG A 651 -4.13 -16.49 -15.62
C ARG A 651 -4.85 -16.40 -14.28
N TYR A 652 -5.33 -15.21 -13.93
CA TYR A 652 -6.10 -14.98 -12.72
C TYR A 652 -7.34 -14.14 -13.05
N VAL A 653 -8.48 -14.51 -12.46
CA VAL A 653 -9.71 -13.72 -12.53
C VAL A 653 -10.18 -13.39 -11.12
N ILE A 654 -10.56 -12.15 -10.90
CA ILE A 654 -11.12 -11.67 -9.64
C ILE A 654 -12.57 -11.31 -9.92
N GLU A 655 -13.50 -12.12 -9.39
CA GLU A 655 -14.91 -11.77 -9.38
C GLU A 655 -15.19 -10.87 -8.19
N ALA A 656 -15.84 -9.74 -8.45
CA ALA A 656 -16.21 -8.80 -7.42
C ALA A 656 -17.53 -8.09 -7.73
N THR A 657 -18.19 -7.58 -6.70
CA THR A 657 -19.42 -6.80 -6.81
C THR A 657 -19.15 -5.37 -6.34
N MET A 658 -19.39 -4.37 -7.18
CA MET A 658 -19.23 -2.96 -6.81
C MET A 658 -20.41 -2.51 -5.94
N LEU A 659 -20.15 -2.15 -4.69
CA LEU A 659 -21.22 -1.90 -3.74
C LEU A 659 -21.75 -0.45 -3.85
N PRO A 660 -23.04 -0.23 -3.55
CA PRO A 660 -23.58 1.11 -3.38
C PRO A 660 -22.85 1.90 -2.27
N PRO A 661 -22.88 3.25 -2.34
CA PRO A 661 -22.38 4.07 -1.25
C PRO A 661 -23.13 3.74 0.05
N LEU A 662 -22.45 3.84 1.18
CA LEU A 662 -23.12 3.75 2.47
C LEU A 662 -24.15 4.88 2.59
N PRO A 663 -25.32 4.63 3.23
CA PRO A 663 -26.23 5.71 3.59
C PRO A 663 -25.47 6.75 4.41
N ARG A 664 -25.54 8.02 4.00
CA ARG A 664 -24.94 9.14 4.75
C ARG A 664 -25.69 9.41 6.04
#